data_AF-A0A2M9CPV8-F1
#
_entry.id   AF-A0A2M9CPV8-F1
#
_cell.length_a   1.000
_cell.length_b   1.000
_cell.length_c   1.000
_cell.angle_alpha   90.00
_cell.angle_beta   90.00
_cell.angle_gamma   90.00
#
_symmetry.space_group_name_H-M   'P 1'
#
loop_
_entity.id
_entity.type
_entity.pdbx_description
1 polymer ?
#
loop_
_entity_poly.entity_id
_entity_poly.type
_entity_poly.pdbx_seq_one_letter_code
_entity_poly.pdbx_strand_id
1 'polypeptide(L)'
;MTRWDVTDPGAGVMMGPMGYAATLRTQAETIEQVWTGTDTVLGSLGDEVWSGAAADAYRSSLRVTRSHQRTVTNAIEPVQVALDAYASAVVGIQQRAAHQQQVRDDARRRQYQLGGWDPGAGPAMVQHKQQLAEQAEVDAYYAERALEDLAAERQSADDALVAALAVPGGAAWERRKQVLAHAGITGVDALDRDKLVEAYVRFADQALDGDLDEGDVTYLRDFFDAWGDDPGVMDAYFRSLGAARTRELVDEIGLAMTDPRHPIDPAELAIAAAALRSGLSTASRDWDDEQAEAFTADLLDGVSSAGGGDLSTIGWLFGDPAGAPMGPAFTVATADLLDGWERSPDRVGFGPVTDRSPFSGGRNLTWFENLDAEGFARSDDPMGRVFETLGTYPDEALTWLTSDATDVGGSGTAGEARVEYWYGERDWGVETTGDGFAGPAALWAGSQRVAGGPADTAYDEATWNRVEGLTGRIMNELGENESFSADALSPQGAENVAKALAIQLPMLTEYSIVRQGQEFDGGFDTDVLPWDDSERAVPAVTMETLAKIAGAAGHHESGAGVLTEAVDRYQNDLIALAALDPTAEIQDGVSVTDGNGLFARITGLQGLVDGATAGTDVRVGAERDAEIQAVIDGARSVIDEIPIPGASKLASGVLGASLEWGVDKLQDEAISAGKDYLESKAIDRWGGNEERISAAADGVLVDRRGEIEAEAAEIIALLDPDKYSTAQGALEAFESESSRYKYVYDSARAVTEEG
;
A
#
# COMPACT_ATOMS: atom_id res chain seq x y z
N MET A 1 23.00 1.31 43.49
CA MET A 1 23.76 0.23 44.15
C MET A 1 24.71 0.85 45.17
N THR A 2 24.76 0.35 46.41
CA THR A 2 25.82 0.72 47.37
C THR A 2 27.19 0.39 46.80
N ARG A 3 28.19 1.25 47.00
CA ARG A 3 29.55 1.06 46.47
C ARG A 3 30.26 -0.07 47.21
N TRP A 4 30.46 -1.20 46.55
CA TRP A 4 31.48 -2.18 46.92
C TRP A 4 32.84 -1.71 46.41
N ASP A 5 33.92 -2.22 46.99
CA ASP A 5 35.28 -1.96 46.50
C ASP A 5 36.16 -3.22 46.60
N VAL A 6 37.42 -3.10 46.19
CA VAL A 6 38.38 -4.21 46.21
C VAL A 6 38.60 -4.78 47.61
N THR A 7 38.42 -3.98 48.67
CA THR A 7 38.62 -4.40 50.05
C THR A 7 37.35 -5.01 50.68
N ASP A 8 36.19 -4.76 50.08
CA ASP A 8 34.90 -5.34 50.46
C ASP A 8 34.01 -5.67 49.25
N PRO A 9 34.38 -6.68 48.44
CA PRO A 9 33.63 -7.06 47.23
C PRO A 9 32.26 -7.69 47.53
N GLY A 10 32.02 -8.06 48.80
CA GLY A 10 30.77 -8.61 49.30
C GLY A 10 29.72 -7.58 49.70
N ALA A 11 30.06 -6.28 49.70
CA ALA A 11 29.12 -5.23 50.10
C ALA A 11 27.93 -5.12 49.13
N GLY A 12 26.73 -4.88 49.68
CA GLY A 12 25.51 -4.74 48.87
C GLY A 12 24.21 -5.12 49.60
N VAL A 13 23.07 -4.60 49.12
CA VAL A 13 21.74 -5.03 49.58
C VAL A 13 21.19 -6.08 48.61
N MET A 14 21.11 -7.33 49.05
CA MET A 14 20.67 -8.48 48.23
C MET A 14 19.16 -8.70 48.18
N MET A 15 18.43 -8.12 49.13
CA MET A 15 16.96 -8.23 49.16
C MET A 15 16.29 -7.68 47.91
N GLY A 16 16.90 -6.69 47.25
CA GLY A 16 16.37 -6.11 46.00
C GLY A 16 16.35 -7.12 44.86
N PRO A 17 17.51 -7.58 44.34
CA PRO A 17 17.57 -8.50 43.20
C PRO A 17 16.79 -9.82 43.40
N MET A 18 16.86 -10.42 44.59
CA MET A 18 16.10 -11.64 44.90
C MET A 18 14.59 -11.41 44.94
N GLY A 19 14.15 -10.26 45.48
CA GLY A 19 12.74 -9.88 45.48
C GLY A 19 12.21 -9.64 44.07
N TYR A 20 12.99 -8.99 43.21
CA TYR A 20 12.64 -8.78 41.81
C TYR A 20 12.61 -10.10 41.02
N ALA A 21 13.59 -11.00 41.20
CA ALA A 21 13.57 -12.31 40.56
C ALA A 21 12.35 -13.14 40.96
N ALA A 22 11.97 -13.12 42.25
CA ALA A 22 10.76 -13.81 42.73
C ALA A 22 9.47 -13.22 42.14
N THR A 23 9.42 -11.89 41.99
CA THR A 23 8.29 -11.19 41.37
C THR A 23 8.17 -11.57 39.89
N LEU A 24 9.28 -11.53 39.15
CA LEU A 24 9.32 -11.93 37.73
C LEU A 24 8.92 -13.39 37.54
N ARG A 25 9.35 -14.29 38.42
CA ARG A 25 8.96 -15.71 38.40
C ARG A 25 7.45 -15.88 38.57
N THR A 26 6.87 -15.17 39.53
CA THR A 26 5.41 -15.20 39.78
C THR A 26 4.64 -14.66 38.56
N GLN A 27 5.15 -13.59 37.93
CA GLN A 27 4.56 -13.04 36.71
C GLN A 27 4.68 -14.00 35.53
N ALA A 28 5.85 -14.62 35.33
CA ALA A 28 6.07 -15.61 34.29
C ALA A 28 5.13 -16.82 34.43
N GLU A 29 5.01 -17.37 35.66
CA GLU A 29 4.06 -18.44 35.97
C GLU A 29 2.61 -18.04 35.69
N THR A 30 2.23 -16.80 36.03
CA THR A 30 0.88 -16.29 35.77
C THR A 30 0.62 -16.16 34.27
N ILE A 31 1.57 -15.61 33.51
CA ILE A 31 1.46 -15.46 32.05
C ILE A 31 1.38 -16.84 31.38
N GLU A 32 2.18 -17.81 31.84
CA GLU A 32 2.16 -19.17 31.31
C GLU A 32 0.84 -19.91 31.61
N GLN A 33 0.24 -19.69 32.78
CA GLN A 33 -1.10 -20.18 33.10
C GLN A 33 -2.16 -19.59 32.17
N VAL A 34 -2.13 -18.27 31.93
CA VAL A 34 -3.05 -17.60 31.01
C VAL A 34 -2.84 -18.08 29.58
N TRP A 35 -1.58 -18.26 29.14
CA TRP A 35 -1.23 -18.79 27.84
C TRP A 35 -1.78 -20.21 27.64
N THR A 36 -1.58 -21.09 28.62
CA THR A 36 -2.10 -22.46 28.59
C THR A 36 -3.63 -22.48 28.56
N GLY A 37 -4.28 -21.60 29.32
CA GLY A 37 -5.73 -21.42 29.28
C GLY A 37 -6.22 -20.97 27.90
N THR A 38 -5.54 -19.99 27.31
CA THR A 38 -5.86 -19.45 25.98
C THR A 38 -5.68 -20.51 24.88
N ASP A 39 -4.60 -21.29 24.94
CA ASP A 39 -4.33 -22.39 24.00
C ASP A 39 -5.38 -23.51 24.14
N THR A 40 -5.78 -23.82 25.37
CA THR A 40 -6.85 -24.80 25.63
C THR A 40 -8.18 -24.32 25.06
N VAL A 41 -8.51 -23.04 25.20
CA VAL A 41 -9.73 -22.45 24.63
C VAL A 41 -9.68 -22.50 23.09
N LEU A 42 -8.56 -22.09 22.48
CA LEU A 42 -8.37 -22.19 21.03
C LEU A 42 -8.51 -23.62 20.51
N GLY A 43 -7.91 -24.59 21.20
CA GLY A 43 -7.99 -26.01 20.81
C GLY A 43 -9.35 -26.66 21.06
N SER A 44 -10.19 -26.09 21.94
CA SER A 44 -11.53 -26.60 22.23
C SER A 44 -12.64 -25.92 21.43
N LEU A 45 -12.38 -24.74 20.87
CA LEU A 45 -13.27 -24.03 19.95
C LEU A 45 -12.88 -24.31 18.50
N GLY A 46 -12.84 -25.59 18.11
CA GLY A 46 -12.68 -26.00 16.71
C GLY A 46 -13.86 -25.59 15.83
N ASP A 47 -13.69 -25.67 14.50
CA ASP A 47 -14.73 -25.30 13.53
C ASP A 47 -16.01 -26.12 13.72
N GLU A 48 -15.90 -27.33 14.28
CA GLU A 48 -17.05 -28.16 14.65
C GLU A 48 -17.88 -27.65 15.84
N VAL A 49 -17.35 -26.74 16.67
CA VAL A 49 -18.02 -26.23 17.89
C VAL A 49 -18.64 -24.86 17.66
N TRP A 50 -17.91 -23.97 16.98
CA TRP A 50 -18.36 -22.62 16.67
C TRP A 50 -17.69 -22.16 15.38
N SER A 51 -18.44 -21.82 14.35
CA SER A 51 -17.92 -21.44 13.03
C SER A 51 -18.56 -20.13 12.54
N GLY A 52 -18.00 -19.58 11.45
CA GLY A 52 -18.40 -18.31 10.86
C GLY A 52 -17.51 -17.14 11.28
N ALA A 53 -17.71 -15.97 10.66
CA ALA A 53 -16.84 -14.81 10.78
C ALA A 53 -16.55 -14.37 12.23
N ALA A 54 -17.56 -14.42 13.11
CA ALA A 54 -17.38 -14.10 14.53
C ALA A 54 -16.45 -15.09 15.27
N ALA A 55 -16.52 -16.38 14.92
CA ALA A 55 -15.63 -17.39 15.47
C ALA A 55 -14.20 -17.19 14.96
N ASP A 56 -14.03 -16.84 13.69
CA ASP A 56 -12.72 -16.59 13.08
C ASP A 56 -12.06 -15.32 13.62
N ALA A 57 -12.81 -14.23 13.77
CA ALA A 57 -12.35 -13.00 14.42
C ALA A 57 -11.90 -13.26 15.87
N TYR A 58 -12.69 -14.02 16.64
CA TYR A 58 -12.34 -14.40 18.00
C TYR A 58 -11.05 -15.23 18.06
N ARG A 59 -10.91 -16.25 17.20
CA ARG A 59 -9.68 -17.07 17.14
C ARG A 59 -8.48 -16.25 16.72
N SER A 60 -8.64 -15.33 15.77
CA SER A 60 -7.58 -14.42 15.33
C SER A 60 -7.08 -13.56 16.48
N SER A 61 -8.00 -12.89 17.20
CA SER A 61 -7.72 -12.13 18.42
C SER A 61 -6.97 -12.94 19.49
N LEU A 62 -7.38 -14.20 19.74
CA LEU A 62 -6.70 -15.07 20.69
C LEU A 62 -5.29 -15.48 20.22
N ARG A 63 -5.05 -15.67 18.91
CA ARG A 63 -3.70 -15.96 18.37
C ARG A 63 -2.75 -14.78 18.57
N VAL A 64 -3.22 -13.55 18.35
CA VAL A 64 -2.45 -12.32 18.61
C VAL A 64 -2.09 -12.23 20.10
N THR A 65 -3.08 -12.39 20.96
CA THR A 65 -2.90 -12.40 22.43
C THR A 65 -1.87 -13.46 22.86
N ARG A 66 -1.97 -14.66 22.30
CA ARG A 66 -1.03 -15.77 22.55
C ARG A 66 0.40 -15.44 22.10
N SER A 67 0.56 -14.80 20.95
CA SER A 67 1.85 -14.36 20.43
C SER A 67 2.50 -13.35 21.37
N HIS A 68 1.75 -12.34 21.81
CA HIS A 68 2.22 -11.33 22.78
C HIS A 68 2.64 -11.96 24.11
N GLN A 69 1.82 -12.85 24.67
CA GLN A 69 2.15 -13.58 25.90
C GLN A 69 3.46 -14.36 25.75
N ARG A 70 3.67 -15.04 24.62
CA ARG A 70 4.90 -15.80 24.36
C ARG A 70 6.13 -14.90 24.25
N THR A 71 6.00 -13.76 23.57
CA THR A 71 7.08 -12.76 23.48
C THR A 71 7.48 -12.24 24.87
N VAL A 72 6.49 -11.94 25.71
CA VAL A 72 6.74 -11.48 27.10
C VAL A 72 7.42 -12.58 27.93
N THR A 73 6.93 -13.82 27.87
CA THR A 73 7.55 -14.95 28.59
C THR A 73 9.00 -15.16 28.18
N ASN A 74 9.27 -15.18 26.86
CA ASN A 74 10.62 -15.32 26.33
C ASN A 74 11.56 -14.18 26.74
N ALA A 75 11.02 -12.98 27.01
CA ALA A 75 11.80 -11.83 27.46
C ALA A 75 12.07 -11.84 28.98
N ILE A 76 11.14 -12.38 29.78
CA ILE A 76 11.26 -12.40 31.26
C ILE A 76 12.26 -13.47 31.73
N GLU A 77 12.26 -14.66 31.13
CA GLU A 77 13.06 -15.79 31.60
C GLU A 77 14.56 -15.48 31.70
N PRO A 78 15.23 -14.90 30.68
CA PRO A 78 16.66 -14.58 30.77
C PRO A 78 16.99 -13.57 31.88
N VAL A 79 16.11 -12.59 32.11
CA VAL A 79 16.29 -11.58 33.15
C VAL A 79 16.14 -12.19 34.54
N GLN A 80 15.15 -13.05 34.73
CA GLN A 80 14.97 -13.78 35.99
C GLN A 80 16.19 -14.63 36.31
N VAL A 81 16.67 -15.43 35.34
CA VAL A 81 17.86 -16.29 35.50
C VAL A 81 19.09 -15.45 35.86
N ALA A 82 19.28 -14.29 35.22
CA ALA A 82 20.41 -13.42 35.51
C ALA A 82 20.33 -12.79 36.92
N LEU A 83 19.15 -12.38 37.38
CA LEU A 83 18.96 -11.85 38.74
C LEU A 83 19.21 -12.92 39.82
N ASP A 84 18.75 -14.15 39.59
CA ASP A 84 19.02 -15.29 40.49
C ASP A 84 20.52 -15.64 40.54
N ALA A 85 21.16 -15.68 39.37
CA ALA A 85 22.59 -15.95 39.24
C ALA A 85 23.42 -14.86 39.92
N TYR A 86 23.08 -13.60 39.69
CA TYR A 86 23.69 -12.45 40.35
C TYR A 86 23.55 -12.54 41.87
N ALA A 87 22.32 -12.80 42.35
CA ALA A 87 22.07 -12.92 43.78
C ALA A 87 22.92 -14.01 44.43
N SER A 88 22.99 -15.17 43.78
CA SER A 88 23.78 -16.31 44.23
C SER A 88 25.29 -15.99 44.24
N ALA A 89 25.79 -15.36 43.18
CA ALA A 89 27.19 -14.97 43.06
C ALA A 89 27.60 -14.02 44.19
N VAL A 90 26.82 -12.97 44.45
CA VAL A 90 27.15 -11.99 45.48
C VAL A 90 27.09 -12.60 46.89
N VAL A 91 26.11 -13.47 47.19
CA VAL A 91 26.08 -14.18 48.49
C VAL A 91 27.32 -15.05 48.66
N GLY A 92 27.74 -15.76 47.61
CA GLY A 92 28.97 -16.56 47.61
C GLY A 92 30.24 -15.71 47.77
N ILE A 93 30.29 -14.53 47.15
CA ILE A 93 31.38 -13.55 47.30
C ILE A 93 31.40 -13.00 48.72
N GLN A 94 30.25 -12.62 49.29
CA GLN A 94 30.14 -12.08 50.64
C GLN A 94 30.66 -13.06 51.70
N GLN A 95 30.29 -14.34 51.60
CA GLN A 95 30.77 -15.37 52.52
C GLN A 95 32.29 -15.56 52.44
N ARG A 96 32.86 -15.58 51.23
CA ARG A 96 34.31 -15.72 51.03
C ARG A 96 35.08 -14.46 51.43
N ALA A 97 34.56 -13.28 51.10
CA ALA A 97 35.18 -12.00 51.43
C ALA A 97 35.27 -11.77 52.94
N ALA A 98 34.21 -12.11 53.69
CA ALA A 98 34.22 -12.00 55.16
C ALA A 98 35.35 -12.84 55.80
N HIS A 99 35.60 -14.05 55.28
CA HIS A 99 36.71 -14.88 55.75
C HIS A 99 38.07 -14.23 55.44
N GLN A 100 38.28 -13.73 54.22
CA GLN A 100 39.56 -13.11 53.84
C GLN A 100 39.82 -11.78 54.57
N GLN A 101 38.78 -10.97 54.79
CA GLN A 101 38.86 -9.78 55.62
C GLN A 101 39.31 -10.13 57.04
N GLN A 102 38.75 -11.18 57.64
CA GLN A 102 39.16 -11.65 58.96
C GLN A 102 40.63 -12.11 58.96
N VAL A 103 41.07 -12.89 57.96
CA VAL A 103 42.47 -13.34 57.84
C VAL A 103 43.42 -12.14 57.72
N ARG A 104 43.11 -11.18 56.84
CA ARG A 104 43.88 -9.95 56.66
C ARG A 104 43.96 -9.13 57.94
N ASP A 105 42.84 -8.93 58.62
CA ASP A 105 42.77 -8.11 59.83
C ASP A 105 43.47 -8.80 61.01
N ASP A 106 43.38 -10.13 61.13
CA ASP A 106 44.15 -10.92 62.09
C ASP A 106 45.65 -10.85 61.82
N ALA A 107 46.06 -10.97 60.56
CA ALA A 107 47.45 -10.87 60.13
C ALA A 107 48.03 -9.47 60.43
N ARG A 108 47.31 -8.40 60.09
CA ARG A 108 47.70 -7.02 60.42
C ARG A 108 47.79 -6.81 61.93
N ARG A 109 46.83 -7.31 62.71
CA ARG A 109 46.89 -7.25 64.19
C ARG A 109 48.13 -7.96 64.74
N ARG A 110 48.47 -9.14 64.20
CA ARG A 110 49.71 -9.86 64.58
C ARG A 110 50.96 -9.06 64.25
N GLN A 111 51.05 -8.45 63.06
CA GLN A 111 52.17 -7.58 62.68
C GLN A 111 52.34 -6.40 63.67
N TYR A 112 51.24 -5.71 64.01
CA TYR A 112 51.29 -4.61 64.99
C TYR A 112 51.73 -5.08 66.38
N GLN A 113 51.27 -6.24 66.84
CA GLN A 113 51.65 -6.81 68.14
C GLN A 113 53.11 -7.26 68.18
N LEU A 114 53.67 -7.68 67.04
CA LEU A 114 55.06 -8.13 66.91
C LEU A 114 56.06 -6.96 66.75
N GLY A 115 55.60 -5.78 66.35
CA GLY A 115 56.42 -4.57 66.14
C GLY A 115 56.98 -3.90 67.41
N GLY A 116 56.70 -4.42 68.61
CA GLY A 116 57.26 -3.90 69.86
C GLY A 116 58.72 -4.32 70.09
N TRP A 117 59.63 -3.34 70.19
CA TRP A 117 61.05 -3.56 70.49
C TRP A 117 61.24 -4.02 71.94
N ASP A 118 61.74 -5.24 72.14
CA ASP A 118 62.14 -5.76 73.45
C ASP A 118 63.67 -5.92 73.51
N PRO A 119 64.40 -4.97 74.12
CA PRO A 119 65.86 -4.99 74.18
C PRO A 119 66.44 -6.14 75.03
N GLY A 120 65.62 -6.91 75.75
CA GLY A 120 66.05 -8.05 76.58
C GLY A 120 65.87 -9.43 75.94
N ALA A 121 65.30 -9.53 74.73
CA ALA A 121 64.95 -10.81 74.11
C ALA A 121 66.18 -11.59 73.62
N GLY A 122 66.26 -12.88 73.97
CA GLY A 122 67.31 -13.78 73.47
C GLY A 122 67.16 -14.14 71.97
N PRO A 123 68.23 -14.62 71.29
CA PRO A 123 68.23 -14.84 69.84
C PRO A 123 67.10 -15.73 69.29
N ALA A 124 66.71 -16.78 70.02
CA ALA A 124 65.63 -17.68 69.63
C ALA A 124 64.24 -17.00 69.63
N MET A 125 64.01 -16.06 70.55
CA MET A 125 62.76 -15.29 70.63
C MET A 125 62.66 -14.28 69.48
N VAL A 126 63.79 -13.66 69.11
CA VAL A 126 63.86 -12.75 67.94
C VAL A 126 63.56 -13.52 66.65
N GLN A 127 64.16 -14.69 66.47
CA GLN A 127 63.92 -15.54 65.30
C GLN A 127 62.46 -16.01 65.22
N HIS A 128 61.84 -16.39 66.34
CA HIS A 128 60.43 -16.78 66.39
C HIS A 128 59.49 -15.61 66.06
N LYS A 129 59.78 -14.39 66.58
CA LYS A 129 59.03 -13.18 66.22
C LYS A 129 59.16 -12.83 64.74
N GLN A 130 60.34 -12.98 64.15
CA GLN A 130 60.56 -12.78 62.71
C GLN A 130 59.75 -13.77 61.88
N GLN A 131 59.77 -15.06 62.23
CA GLN A 131 58.96 -16.08 61.54
C GLN A 131 57.46 -15.79 61.61
N LEU A 132 56.95 -15.34 62.76
CA LEU A 132 55.54 -14.96 62.90
C LEU A 132 55.18 -13.68 62.12
N ALA A 133 56.12 -12.73 62.02
CA ALA A 133 55.93 -11.50 61.24
C ALA A 133 55.92 -11.79 59.74
N GLU A 134 56.85 -12.63 59.26
CA GLU A 134 56.89 -13.11 57.88
C GLU A 134 55.61 -13.90 57.53
N GLN A 135 55.17 -14.81 58.42
CA GLN A 135 53.92 -15.54 58.21
C GLN A 135 52.71 -14.59 58.15
N ALA A 136 52.65 -13.58 59.02
CA ALA A 136 51.57 -12.60 58.99
C ALA A 136 51.60 -11.71 57.73
N GLU A 137 52.78 -11.37 57.22
CA GLU A 137 52.92 -10.66 55.94
C GLU A 137 52.41 -11.51 54.77
N VAL A 138 52.79 -12.79 54.76
CA VAL A 138 52.34 -13.77 53.76
C VAL A 138 50.83 -13.98 53.84
N ASP A 139 50.26 -14.16 55.03
CA ASP A 139 48.81 -14.31 55.25
C ASP A 139 48.04 -13.07 54.76
N ALA A 140 48.53 -11.86 55.07
CA ALA A 140 47.91 -10.62 54.63
C ALA A 140 47.96 -10.46 53.11
N TYR A 141 49.10 -10.78 52.49
CA TYR A 141 49.28 -10.73 51.03
C TYR A 141 48.31 -11.69 50.31
N TYR A 142 48.18 -12.93 50.77
CA TYR A 142 47.26 -13.89 50.15
C TYR A 142 45.80 -13.51 50.36
N ALA A 143 45.44 -12.97 51.53
CA ALA A 143 44.09 -12.50 51.79
C ALA A 143 43.73 -11.28 50.92
N GLU A 144 44.66 -10.33 50.74
CA GLU A 144 44.47 -9.18 49.84
C GLU A 144 44.30 -9.62 48.38
N ARG A 145 45.14 -10.54 47.91
CA ARG A 145 45.00 -11.09 46.55
C ARG A 145 43.70 -11.86 46.34
N ALA A 146 43.26 -12.61 47.34
CA ALA A 146 41.97 -13.30 47.29
C ALA A 146 40.78 -12.31 47.27
N LEU A 147 40.90 -11.16 47.96
CA LEU A 147 39.89 -10.09 47.89
C LEU A 147 39.88 -9.41 46.51
N GLU A 148 41.04 -9.20 45.88
CA GLU A 148 41.15 -8.71 44.50
C GLU A 148 40.49 -9.67 43.50
N ASP A 149 40.75 -10.97 43.62
CA ASP A 149 40.13 -11.99 42.75
C ASP A 149 38.59 -12.00 42.93
N LEU A 150 38.11 -11.89 44.18
CA LEU A 150 36.68 -11.78 44.49
C LEU A 150 36.05 -10.48 43.97
N ALA A 151 36.81 -9.38 43.92
CA ALA A 151 36.38 -8.12 43.34
C ALA A 151 36.23 -8.21 41.82
N ALA A 152 37.14 -8.91 41.14
CA ALA A 152 37.02 -9.21 39.71
C ALA A 152 35.81 -10.13 39.42
N GLU A 153 35.58 -11.13 40.26
CA GLU A 153 34.40 -11.99 40.18
C GLU A 153 33.11 -11.17 40.38
N ARG A 154 33.12 -10.20 41.30
CA ARG A 154 31.99 -9.29 41.50
C ARG A 154 31.73 -8.44 40.27
N GLN A 155 32.76 -7.82 39.70
CA GLN A 155 32.61 -7.02 38.48
C GLN A 155 32.02 -7.86 37.35
N SER A 156 32.50 -9.10 37.17
CA SER A 156 31.96 -10.00 36.15
C SER A 156 30.49 -10.34 36.38
N ALA A 157 30.05 -10.48 37.64
CA ALA A 157 28.64 -10.71 37.96
C ALA A 157 27.78 -9.45 37.70
N ASP A 158 28.30 -8.27 38.04
CA ASP A 158 27.65 -6.98 37.72
C ASP A 158 27.49 -6.81 36.21
N ASP A 159 28.55 -7.06 35.43
CA ASP A 159 28.55 -6.94 33.96
C ASP A 159 27.58 -7.94 33.31
N ALA A 160 27.53 -9.18 33.80
CA ALA A 160 26.60 -10.20 33.33
C ALA A 160 25.14 -9.84 33.61
N LEU A 161 24.84 -9.27 34.78
CA LEU A 161 23.50 -8.79 35.11
C LEU A 161 23.11 -7.61 34.20
N VAL A 162 24.01 -6.65 33.97
CA VAL A 162 23.77 -5.50 33.09
C VAL A 162 23.51 -5.98 31.65
N ALA A 163 24.29 -6.93 31.15
CA ALA A 163 24.10 -7.49 29.82
C ALA A 163 22.76 -8.23 29.68
N ALA A 164 22.31 -8.94 30.71
CA ALA A 164 21.02 -9.63 30.69
C ALA A 164 19.82 -8.68 30.85
N LEU A 165 20.00 -7.55 31.55
CA LEU A 165 19.00 -6.49 31.67
C LEU A 165 18.93 -5.58 30.44
N ALA A 166 19.91 -5.67 29.53
CA ALA A 166 19.85 -5.00 28.25
C ALA A 166 18.72 -5.64 27.42
N VAL A 167 17.58 -4.96 27.34
CA VAL A 167 16.40 -5.42 26.58
C VAL A 167 16.83 -5.77 25.15
N PRO A 168 16.43 -6.94 24.60
CA PRO A 168 16.63 -7.26 23.19
C PRO A 168 15.77 -6.30 22.37
N GLY A 169 16.32 -5.15 22.02
CA GLY A 169 15.59 -4.10 21.31
C GLY A 169 16.22 -2.71 21.41
N GLY A 170 17.53 -2.62 21.65
CA GLY A 170 18.28 -1.44 22.14
C GLY A 170 18.13 -0.08 21.43
N ALA A 171 17.32 0.03 20.37
CA ALA A 171 16.89 1.30 19.78
C ALA A 171 15.37 1.52 19.92
N ALA A 172 14.54 0.51 19.66
CA ALA A 172 13.09 0.59 19.75
C ALA A 172 12.59 0.81 21.19
N TRP A 173 13.26 0.19 22.18
CA TRP A 173 12.89 0.38 23.58
C TRP A 173 13.26 1.77 24.12
N GLU A 174 14.41 2.31 23.73
CA GLU A 174 14.80 3.66 24.14
C GLU A 174 13.88 4.72 23.50
N ARG A 175 13.47 4.54 22.24
CA ARG A 175 12.45 5.38 21.60
C ARG A 175 11.10 5.32 22.34
N ARG A 176 10.62 4.11 22.68
CA ARG A 176 9.39 3.95 23.48
C ARG A 176 9.49 4.61 24.85
N LYS A 177 10.64 4.52 25.52
CA LYS A 177 10.87 5.23 26.79
C LYS A 177 10.82 6.74 26.63
N GLN A 178 11.38 7.28 25.55
CA GLN A 178 11.34 8.72 25.27
C GLN A 178 9.90 9.17 25.09
N VAL A 179 9.12 8.47 24.25
CA VAL A 179 7.67 8.69 24.04
C VAL A 179 6.90 8.66 25.36
N LEU A 180 7.12 7.63 26.18
CA LEU A 180 6.50 7.52 27.51
C LEU A 180 6.92 8.68 28.43
N ALA A 181 8.19 9.07 28.43
CA ALA A 181 8.69 10.17 29.23
C ALA A 181 8.08 11.53 28.81
N HIS A 182 7.86 11.75 27.52
CA HIS A 182 7.15 12.93 26.99
C HIS A 182 5.69 12.96 27.45
N ALA A 183 5.04 11.80 27.54
CA ALA A 183 3.72 11.66 28.16
C ALA A 183 3.73 11.78 29.70
N GLY A 184 4.88 12.04 30.33
CA GLY A 184 5.02 12.10 31.79
C GLY A 184 5.06 10.73 32.49
N ILE A 185 5.11 9.64 31.72
CA ILE A 185 5.14 8.26 32.20
C ILE A 185 6.61 7.84 32.41
N THR A 186 7.08 7.97 33.65
CA THR A 186 8.49 7.73 34.02
C THR A 186 8.75 6.41 34.74
N GLY A 187 7.71 5.60 34.97
CA GLY A 187 7.81 4.33 35.68
C GLY A 187 6.67 3.37 35.35
N VAL A 188 6.90 2.08 35.63
CA VAL A 188 5.96 0.98 35.31
C VAL A 188 4.61 1.16 36.00
N ASP A 189 4.60 1.65 37.25
CA ASP A 189 3.36 1.90 38.00
C ASP A 189 2.52 3.06 37.41
N ALA A 190 3.12 3.88 36.54
CA ALA A 190 2.46 4.97 35.85
C ALA A 190 2.09 4.61 34.40
N LEU A 191 2.44 3.40 33.93
CA LEU A 191 2.14 2.94 32.58
C LEU A 191 0.62 2.75 32.44
N ASP A 192 0.00 3.69 31.73
CA ASP A 192 -1.43 3.80 31.58
C ASP A 192 -1.70 4.30 30.16
N ARG A 193 -2.47 3.51 29.39
CA ARG A 193 -2.79 3.82 28.00
C ARG A 193 -3.57 5.14 27.90
N ASP A 194 -4.50 5.38 28.81
CA ASP A 194 -5.37 6.55 28.73
C ASP A 194 -4.55 7.82 29.00
N LYS A 195 -3.56 7.76 29.90
CA LYS A 195 -2.62 8.87 30.11
C LYS A 195 -1.69 9.10 28.93
N LEU A 196 -1.23 8.02 28.28
CA LEU A 196 -0.42 8.12 27.07
C LEU A 196 -1.21 8.84 25.98
N VAL A 197 -2.44 8.37 25.73
CA VAL A 197 -3.35 8.98 24.74
C VAL A 197 -3.67 10.43 25.08
N GLU A 198 -4.07 10.74 26.31
CA GLU A 198 -4.39 12.10 26.75
C GLU A 198 -3.21 13.06 26.55
N ALA A 199 -1.98 12.60 26.80
CA ALA A 199 -0.79 13.41 26.58
C ALA A 199 -0.57 13.73 25.10
N TYR A 200 -0.77 12.75 24.21
CA TYR A 200 -0.57 12.94 22.77
C TYR A 200 -1.71 13.68 22.08
N VAL A 201 -2.95 13.53 22.56
CA VAL A 201 -4.07 14.39 22.13
C VAL A 201 -3.80 15.84 22.51
N ARG A 202 -3.20 16.11 23.68
CA ARG A 202 -2.81 17.48 24.06
C ARG A 202 -1.77 18.08 23.11
N PHE A 203 -0.82 17.30 22.61
CA PHE A 203 0.14 17.78 21.61
C PHE A 203 -0.54 18.07 20.27
N ALA A 204 -1.52 17.25 19.86
CA ALA A 204 -2.36 17.53 18.71
C ALA A 204 -3.20 18.83 18.89
N ASP A 205 -3.78 19.06 20.07
CA ASP A 205 -4.50 20.30 20.36
C ASP A 205 -3.56 21.53 20.35
N GLN A 206 -2.33 21.40 20.85
CA GLN A 206 -1.33 22.46 20.81
C GLN A 206 -0.91 22.81 19.38
N ALA A 207 -0.73 21.79 18.54
CA ALA A 207 -0.51 21.96 17.11
C ALA A 207 -1.64 22.75 16.44
N LEU A 208 -2.91 22.42 16.77
CA LEU A 208 -4.10 23.05 16.21
C LEU A 208 -4.33 24.50 16.66
N ASP A 209 -3.89 24.88 17.86
CA ASP A 209 -4.05 26.24 18.37
C ASP A 209 -3.07 27.25 17.71
N GLY A 210 -2.30 26.83 16.69
CA GLY A 210 -1.43 27.67 15.87
C GLY A 210 0.00 27.85 16.42
N ASP A 211 0.41 26.99 17.34
CA ASP A 211 1.74 26.95 17.94
C ASP A 211 2.55 25.71 17.47
N LEU A 212 2.23 25.12 16.31
CA LEU A 212 2.92 23.93 15.77
C LEU A 212 4.44 24.15 15.69
N ASP A 213 5.17 23.51 16.61
CA ASP A 213 6.62 23.59 16.68
C ASP A 213 7.33 22.27 16.32
N GLU A 214 8.64 22.34 16.11
CA GLU A 214 9.48 21.18 15.74
C GLU A 214 9.41 20.07 16.79
N GLY A 215 9.20 20.43 18.07
CA GLY A 215 9.04 19.50 19.17
C GLY A 215 7.75 18.71 19.08
N ASP A 216 6.63 19.38 18.81
CA ASP A 216 5.31 18.74 18.69
C ASP A 216 5.25 17.74 17.52
N VAL A 217 5.77 18.13 16.35
CA VAL A 217 5.85 17.24 15.18
C VAL A 217 6.75 16.03 15.47
N THR A 218 7.90 16.27 16.13
CA THR A 218 8.80 15.18 16.54
C THR A 218 8.12 14.23 17.53
N TYR A 219 7.37 14.75 18.50
CA TYR A 219 6.68 13.93 19.48
C TYR A 219 5.58 13.09 18.84
N LEU A 220 4.75 13.68 17.98
CA LEU A 220 3.72 12.94 17.24
C LEU A 220 4.34 11.85 16.37
N ARG A 221 5.40 12.17 15.62
CA ARG A 221 6.13 11.16 14.82
C ARG A 221 6.68 10.04 15.68
N ASP A 222 7.38 10.36 16.76
CA ASP A 222 7.97 9.35 17.64
C ASP A 222 6.90 8.46 18.29
N PHE A 223 5.72 9.01 18.57
CA PHE A 223 4.56 8.26 19.05
C PHE A 223 4.02 7.27 18.01
N PHE A 224 3.77 7.74 16.78
CA PHE A 224 3.32 6.86 15.69
C PHE A 224 4.38 5.83 15.29
N ASP A 225 5.68 6.19 15.32
CA ASP A 225 6.78 5.23 15.13
C ASP A 225 6.80 4.13 16.22
N ALA A 226 6.41 4.47 17.44
CA ALA A 226 6.48 3.56 18.58
C ALA A 226 5.25 2.65 18.71
N TRP A 227 4.07 3.18 18.35
CA TRP A 227 2.75 2.62 18.63
C TRP A 227 1.78 2.60 17.44
N GLY A 228 2.17 3.11 16.27
CA GLY A 228 1.32 3.19 15.07
C GLY A 228 0.81 1.83 14.57
N ASP A 229 1.52 0.75 14.89
CA ASP A 229 1.13 -0.64 14.59
C ASP A 229 0.29 -1.29 15.70
N ASP A 230 -0.02 -0.60 16.81
CA ASP A 230 -0.84 -1.12 17.91
C ASP A 230 -2.30 -0.64 17.77
N PRO A 231 -3.24 -1.52 17.34
CA PRO A 231 -4.64 -1.12 17.11
C PRO A 231 -5.32 -0.59 18.37
N GLY A 232 -4.97 -1.14 19.55
CA GLY A 232 -5.60 -0.76 20.81
C GLY A 232 -5.14 0.61 21.33
N VAL A 233 -3.94 1.07 20.96
CA VAL A 233 -3.45 2.42 21.25
C VAL A 233 -3.95 3.42 20.21
N MET A 234 -3.91 3.06 18.92
CA MET A 234 -4.39 3.93 17.84
C MET A 234 -5.90 4.17 17.93
N ASP A 235 -6.71 3.14 18.19
CA ASP A 235 -8.16 3.31 18.42
C ASP A 235 -8.45 4.30 19.53
N ALA A 236 -7.79 4.12 20.69
CA ALA A 236 -7.96 5.01 21.84
C ALA A 236 -7.52 6.44 21.51
N TYR A 237 -6.42 6.61 20.76
CA TYR A 237 -5.93 7.91 20.32
C TYR A 237 -6.94 8.64 19.42
N PHE A 238 -7.38 8.03 18.31
CA PHE A 238 -8.29 8.68 17.37
C PHE A 238 -9.68 8.91 17.96
N ARG A 239 -10.17 8.02 18.84
CA ARG A 239 -11.42 8.27 19.58
C ARG A 239 -11.32 9.42 20.56
N SER A 240 -10.16 9.59 21.20
CA SER A 240 -9.94 10.69 22.14
C SER A 240 -9.66 12.01 21.45
N LEU A 241 -9.00 11.99 20.29
CA LEU A 241 -8.78 13.18 19.46
C LEU A 241 -10.11 13.61 18.82
N GLY A 242 -10.88 12.66 18.30
CA GLY A 242 -12.10 12.90 17.55
C GLY A 242 -11.85 13.13 16.07
N ALA A 243 -12.85 12.85 15.25
CA ALA A 243 -12.72 12.86 13.80
C ALA A 243 -12.53 14.26 13.21
N ALA A 244 -13.35 15.24 13.63
CA ALA A 244 -13.22 16.64 13.22
C ALA A 244 -11.81 17.20 13.53
N ARG A 245 -11.28 16.91 14.72
CA ARG A 245 -9.93 17.32 15.14
C ARG A 245 -8.83 16.60 14.38
N THR A 246 -9.05 15.33 14.02
CA THR A 246 -8.12 14.58 13.16
C THR A 246 -8.00 15.24 11.80
N ARG A 247 -9.13 15.61 11.18
CA ARG A 247 -9.18 16.36 9.92
C ARG A 247 -8.51 17.72 10.04
N GLU A 248 -8.85 18.50 11.07
CA GLU A 248 -8.22 19.82 11.32
C GLU A 248 -6.70 19.70 11.46
N LEU A 249 -6.21 18.65 12.13
CA LEU A 249 -4.78 18.47 12.35
C LEU A 249 -4.05 18.17 11.04
N VAL A 250 -4.65 17.34 10.18
CA VAL A 250 -4.11 17.06 8.86
C VAL A 250 -4.11 18.30 7.98
N ASP A 251 -5.19 19.09 8.00
CA ASP A 251 -5.26 20.34 7.23
C ASP A 251 -4.17 21.33 7.71
N GLU A 252 -4.02 21.52 9.02
CA GLU A 252 -3.01 22.43 9.58
C GLU A 252 -1.58 21.98 9.25
N ILE A 253 -1.27 20.68 9.36
CA ILE A 253 0.03 20.13 8.96
C ILE A 253 0.29 20.44 7.48
N GLY A 254 -0.68 20.20 6.60
CA GLY A 254 -0.53 20.45 5.16
C GLY A 254 -0.41 21.94 4.82
N LEU A 255 -1.09 22.84 5.54
CA LEU A 255 -0.93 24.28 5.38
C LEU A 255 0.49 24.72 5.79
N ALA A 256 0.99 24.23 6.93
CA ALA A 256 2.31 24.55 7.46
C ALA A 256 3.46 24.20 6.48
N MET A 257 3.30 23.16 5.67
CA MET A 257 4.30 22.76 4.65
C MET A 257 4.55 23.81 3.57
N THR A 258 3.56 24.67 3.32
CA THR A 258 3.63 25.71 2.28
C THR A 258 3.91 27.10 2.82
N ASP A 259 3.92 27.29 4.14
CA ASP A 259 4.32 28.56 4.74
C ASP A 259 5.85 28.68 4.77
N PRO A 260 6.46 29.56 3.95
CA PRO A 260 7.92 29.75 3.95
C PRO A 260 8.47 30.35 5.24
N ARG A 261 7.61 30.76 6.17
CA ARG A 261 7.97 31.26 7.51
C ARG A 261 7.89 30.18 8.58
N HIS A 262 7.34 29.01 8.26
CA HIS A 262 7.27 27.91 9.20
C HIS A 262 8.68 27.37 9.48
N PRO A 263 9.06 27.14 10.75
CA PRO A 263 10.42 26.75 11.10
C PRO A 263 10.75 25.27 10.82
N ILE A 264 9.73 24.45 10.57
CA ILE A 264 9.85 22.99 10.39
C ILE A 264 10.05 22.64 8.92
N ASP A 265 10.93 21.67 8.64
CA ASP A 265 11.15 21.16 7.28
C ASP A 265 9.87 20.50 6.74
N PRO A 266 9.37 20.89 5.53
CA PRO A 266 8.22 20.24 4.91
C PRO A 266 8.35 18.71 4.81
N ALA A 267 9.55 18.16 4.66
CA ALA A 267 9.76 16.71 4.64
C ALA A 267 9.40 16.06 6.00
N GLU A 268 9.66 16.73 7.12
CA GLU A 268 9.30 16.22 8.44
C GLU A 268 7.79 16.25 8.69
N LEU A 269 7.13 17.31 8.21
CA LEU A 269 5.67 17.43 8.23
C LEU A 269 4.99 16.35 7.38
N ALA A 270 5.52 16.07 6.18
CA ALA A 270 5.02 14.99 5.32
C ALA A 270 5.09 13.62 6.01
N ILE A 271 6.22 13.33 6.69
CA ILE A 271 6.39 12.08 7.44
C ILE A 271 5.40 11.99 8.60
N ALA A 272 5.20 13.08 9.35
CA ALA A 272 4.25 13.11 10.45
C ALA A 272 2.80 12.91 9.97
N ALA A 273 2.42 13.53 8.86
CA ALA A 273 1.12 13.32 8.24
C ALA A 273 0.96 11.85 7.83
N ALA A 274 1.87 11.30 7.03
CA ALA A 274 1.81 9.90 6.59
C ALA A 274 1.71 8.91 7.77
N ALA A 275 2.41 9.19 8.88
CA ALA A 275 2.33 8.42 10.11
C ALA A 275 0.94 8.53 10.79
N LEU A 276 0.31 9.70 10.76
CA LEU A 276 -1.07 9.90 11.21
C LEU A 276 -2.07 9.11 10.34
N ARG A 277 -1.95 9.18 9.00
CA ARG A 277 -2.80 8.38 8.08
C ARG A 277 -2.66 6.89 8.35
N SER A 278 -1.42 6.40 8.48
CA SER A 278 -1.14 5.01 8.84
C SER A 278 -1.70 4.62 10.21
N GLY A 279 -1.58 5.49 11.21
CA GLY A 279 -2.20 5.31 12.52
C GLY A 279 -3.72 5.17 12.44
N LEU A 280 -4.39 6.01 11.64
CA LEU A 280 -5.85 5.95 11.46
C LEU A 280 -6.27 4.69 10.70
N SER A 281 -5.51 4.26 9.70
CA SER A 281 -5.69 2.97 9.03
C SER A 281 -5.60 1.81 10.03
N THR A 282 -4.60 1.82 10.93
CA THR A 282 -4.47 0.82 11.99
C THR A 282 -5.63 0.87 13.00
N ALA A 283 -6.08 2.05 13.40
CA ALA A 283 -7.22 2.21 14.31
C ALA A 283 -8.53 1.69 13.69
N SER A 284 -8.83 2.12 12.47
CA SER A 284 -10.11 1.87 11.80
C SER A 284 -10.29 0.43 11.32
N ARG A 285 -9.19 -0.35 11.23
CA ARG A 285 -9.22 -1.75 10.78
C ARG A 285 -10.18 -2.65 11.56
N ASP A 286 -10.31 -2.41 12.86
CA ASP A 286 -11.10 -3.25 13.78
C ASP A 286 -12.39 -2.55 14.25
N TRP A 287 -12.78 -1.42 13.64
CA TRP A 287 -14.02 -0.75 13.98
C TRP A 287 -15.24 -1.53 13.49
N ASP A 288 -16.28 -1.54 14.32
CA ASP A 288 -17.62 -1.96 13.90
C ASP A 288 -18.38 -0.82 13.20
N ASP A 289 -19.53 -1.15 12.60
CA ASP A 289 -20.34 -0.20 11.83
C ASP A 289 -20.76 1.01 12.67
N GLU A 290 -21.14 0.82 13.94
CA GLU A 290 -21.57 1.92 14.83
C GLU A 290 -20.42 2.90 15.11
N GLN A 291 -19.21 2.36 15.36
CA GLN A 291 -18.00 3.16 15.59
C GLN A 291 -17.58 3.92 14.33
N ALA A 292 -17.60 3.24 13.18
CA ALA A 292 -17.29 3.82 11.89
C ALA A 292 -18.27 4.95 11.52
N GLU A 293 -19.58 4.69 11.62
CA GLU A 293 -20.62 5.69 11.34
C GLU A 293 -20.50 6.92 12.23
N ALA A 294 -20.29 6.73 13.54
CA ALA A 294 -20.12 7.85 14.47
C ALA A 294 -18.88 8.68 14.14
N PHE A 295 -17.74 8.02 13.88
CA PHE A 295 -16.51 8.72 13.52
C PHE A 295 -16.63 9.44 12.18
N THR A 296 -17.22 8.80 11.16
CA THR A 296 -17.48 9.41 9.85
C THR A 296 -18.42 10.60 9.94
N ALA A 297 -19.51 10.50 10.71
CA ALA A 297 -20.44 11.61 10.91
C ALA A 297 -19.74 12.82 11.52
N ASP A 298 -18.89 12.61 12.53
CA ASP A 298 -18.08 13.67 13.13
C ASP A 298 -16.97 14.17 12.20
N LEU A 299 -16.42 13.33 11.31
CA LEU A 299 -15.40 13.71 10.32
C LEU A 299 -15.96 14.70 9.30
N LEU A 300 -17.21 14.45 8.90
CA LEU A 300 -17.92 15.20 7.88
C LEU A 300 -18.79 16.33 8.49
N ASP A 301 -18.90 16.42 9.83
CA ASP A 301 -19.60 17.53 10.48
C ASP A 301 -18.88 18.86 10.22
N GLY A 302 -19.66 19.88 9.83
CA GLY A 302 -19.13 21.23 9.57
C GLY A 302 -18.20 21.36 8.36
N VAL A 303 -18.02 20.32 7.52
CA VAL A 303 -17.18 20.37 6.32
C VAL A 303 -17.63 21.47 5.36
N SER A 304 -16.67 22.23 4.85
CA SER A 304 -16.90 23.33 3.93
C SER A 304 -16.16 23.13 2.60
N SER A 305 -16.88 23.19 1.49
CA SER A 305 -16.30 23.14 0.15
C SER A 305 -15.61 24.44 -0.27
N ALA A 306 -15.79 25.54 0.45
CA ALA A 306 -15.29 26.87 0.07
C ALA A 306 -14.21 27.41 1.02
N GLY A 307 -13.88 26.70 2.09
CA GLY A 307 -12.93 27.13 3.10
C GLY A 307 -12.52 25.97 4.01
N GLY A 308 -11.23 25.92 4.35
CA GLY A 308 -10.69 24.99 5.34
C GLY A 308 -10.11 23.68 4.81
N GLY A 309 -9.97 23.48 3.48
CA GLY A 309 -9.30 22.29 2.93
C GLY A 309 -9.89 20.93 3.32
N ASP A 310 -11.08 20.93 3.90
CA ASP A 310 -11.68 19.82 4.63
C ASP A 310 -11.92 18.59 3.74
N LEU A 311 -12.47 18.82 2.54
CA LEU A 311 -12.76 17.74 1.59
C LEU A 311 -11.46 17.16 1.02
N SER A 312 -10.49 18.02 0.72
CA SER A 312 -9.19 17.55 0.23
C SER A 312 -8.42 16.74 1.29
N THR A 313 -8.63 17.07 2.56
CA THR A 313 -8.07 16.33 3.69
C THR A 313 -8.65 14.93 3.77
N ILE A 314 -9.97 14.79 3.58
CA ILE A 314 -10.62 13.47 3.49
C ILE A 314 -10.06 12.71 2.27
N GLY A 315 -9.95 13.36 1.11
CA GLY A 315 -9.35 12.73 -0.08
C GLY A 315 -7.92 12.25 0.18
N TRP A 316 -7.11 13.03 0.88
CA TRP A 316 -5.74 12.65 1.25
C TRP A 316 -5.69 11.49 2.26
N LEU A 317 -6.60 11.45 3.25
CA LEU A 317 -6.71 10.35 4.22
C LEU A 317 -6.98 9.01 3.52
N PHE A 318 -7.81 9.00 2.48
CA PHE A 318 -8.09 7.83 1.66
C PHE A 318 -7.12 7.68 0.45
N GLY A 319 -6.11 8.54 0.34
CA GLY A 319 -5.24 8.64 -0.83
C GLY A 319 -4.20 7.52 -0.99
N ASP A 320 -4.06 6.63 0.00
CA ASP A 320 -3.09 5.51 0.00
C ASP A 320 -3.77 4.15 0.26
N PRO A 321 -4.60 3.67 -0.67
CA PRO A 321 -5.32 2.40 -0.53
C PRO A 321 -4.40 1.17 -0.51
N ALA A 322 -3.15 1.28 -0.94
CA ALA A 322 -2.21 0.16 -0.98
C ALA A 322 -1.33 0.07 0.29
N GLY A 323 -0.87 1.21 0.81
CA GLY A 323 0.03 1.29 1.96
C GLY A 323 -0.68 1.48 3.30
N ALA A 324 -1.78 2.24 3.32
CA ALA A 324 -2.54 2.57 4.52
C ALA A 324 -4.07 2.61 4.26
N PRO A 325 -4.68 1.49 3.80
CA PRO A 325 -6.12 1.46 3.55
C PRO A 325 -6.91 1.66 4.84
N MET A 326 -7.86 2.59 4.83
CA MET A 326 -8.81 2.80 5.92
C MET A 326 -9.71 1.58 6.09
N GLY A 327 -10.05 1.19 7.32
CA GLY A 327 -10.81 -0.03 7.58
C GLY A 327 -12.15 -0.12 6.82
N PRO A 328 -12.66 -1.34 6.58
CA PRO A 328 -13.81 -1.58 5.69
C PRO A 328 -15.07 -0.84 6.17
N ALA A 329 -15.45 -0.98 7.45
CA ALA A 329 -16.63 -0.30 8.00
C ALA A 329 -16.51 1.24 7.90
N PHE A 330 -15.32 1.79 8.18
CA PHE A 330 -15.06 3.23 8.07
C PHE A 330 -15.11 3.73 6.62
N THR A 331 -14.60 2.93 5.68
CA THR A 331 -14.66 3.23 4.24
C THR A 331 -16.08 3.21 3.72
N VAL A 332 -16.88 2.19 4.08
CA VAL A 332 -18.31 2.09 3.70
C VAL A 332 -19.11 3.25 4.29
N ALA A 333 -18.95 3.55 5.58
CA ALA A 333 -19.65 4.66 6.23
C ALA A 333 -19.33 6.00 5.55
N THR A 334 -18.06 6.21 5.17
CA THR A 334 -17.63 7.42 4.47
C THR A 334 -18.21 7.50 3.06
N ALA A 335 -18.21 6.39 2.32
CA ALA A 335 -18.86 6.29 1.02
C ALA A 335 -20.35 6.60 1.13
N ASP A 336 -21.07 6.01 2.09
CA ASP A 336 -22.50 6.22 2.31
C ASP A 336 -22.84 7.68 2.66
N LEU A 337 -22.02 8.35 3.47
CA LEU A 337 -22.30 9.74 3.86
C LEU A 337 -22.03 10.72 2.71
N LEU A 338 -20.94 10.53 1.96
CA LEU A 338 -20.65 11.32 0.75
C LEU A 338 -21.68 11.07 -0.36
N ASP A 339 -22.10 9.82 -0.54
CA ASP A 339 -23.18 9.39 -1.42
C ASP A 339 -24.51 10.06 -1.07
N GLY A 340 -24.88 10.01 0.21
CA GLY A 340 -26.07 10.67 0.71
C GLY A 340 -26.01 12.19 0.59
N TRP A 341 -24.83 12.80 0.64
CA TRP A 341 -24.66 14.23 0.39
C TRP A 341 -24.84 14.59 -1.08
N GLU A 342 -24.13 13.90 -1.97
CA GLU A 342 -24.08 14.29 -3.37
C GLU A 342 -25.39 13.98 -4.10
N ARG A 343 -25.98 12.80 -3.85
CA ARG A 343 -27.23 12.36 -4.49
C ARG A 343 -28.49 12.80 -3.74
N SER A 344 -28.36 13.62 -2.68
CA SER A 344 -29.51 14.13 -1.94
C SER A 344 -30.45 14.93 -2.85
N PRO A 345 -31.78 14.69 -2.81
CA PRO A 345 -32.76 15.53 -3.50
C PRO A 345 -32.66 17.03 -3.15
N ASP A 346 -32.19 17.34 -1.94
CA ASP A 346 -32.03 18.71 -1.46
C ASP A 346 -30.80 19.42 -2.07
N ARG A 347 -29.93 18.69 -2.78
CA ARG A 347 -28.70 19.20 -3.42
C ARG A 347 -28.68 19.04 -4.95
N VAL A 348 -29.81 18.71 -5.57
CA VAL A 348 -29.93 18.69 -7.04
C VAL A 348 -29.51 20.04 -7.63
N GLY A 349 -28.45 20.04 -8.45
CA GLY A 349 -27.90 21.22 -9.13
C GLY A 349 -26.75 21.95 -8.44
N PHE A 350 -26.23 21.45 -7.30
CA PHE A 350 -25.08 22.05 -6.62
C PHE A 350 -23.71 21.57 -7.13
N GLY A 351 -23.70 20.61 -8.06
CA GLY A 351 -22.51 20.01 -8.63
C GLY A 351 -21.77 19.07 -7.66
N PRO A 352 -20.59 18.58 -8.06
CA PRO A 352 -19.75 17.68 -7.27
C PRO A 352 -19.46 18.17 -5.85
N VAL A 353 -19.35 17.24 -4.90
CA VAL A 353 -18.79 17.53 -3.56
C VAL A 353 -17.26 17.62 -3.67
N THR A 354 -16.77 18.77 -4.13
CA THR A 354 -15.32 19.02 -4.31
C THR A 354 -14.82 20.18 -3.45
N ASP A 355 -13.55 20.10 -3.06
CA ASP A 355 -12.84 21.17 -2.37
C ASP A 355 -12.49 22.30 -3.34
N ARG A 356 -13.02 23.50 -3.06
CA ARG A 356 -12.75 24.72 -3.84
C ARG A 356 -11.97 25.74 -3.02
N SER A 357 -11.42 25.34 -1.89
CA SER A 357 -10.63 26.25 -1.07
C SER A 357 -9.31 26.60 -1.77
N PRO A 358 -8.88 27.87 -1.70
CA PRO A 358 -7.65 28.33 -2.35
C PRO A 358 -6.40 27.81 -1.65
N PHE A 359 -6.51 27.44 -0.37
CA PHE A 359 -5.46 26.86 0.44
C PHE A 359 -6.06 25.67 1.17
N SER A 360 -5.57 24.49 0.86
CA SER A 360 -6.02 23.25 1.48
C SER A 360 -4.83 22.38 1.85
N GLY A 361 -4.80 21.96 3.12
CA GLY A 361 -3.73 21.14 3.65
C GLY A 361 -3.68 19.76 3.01
N GLY A 362 -4.84 19.13 2.80
CA GLY A 362 -4.93 17.86 2.07
C GLY A 362 -4.29 17.91 0.68
N ARG A 363 -4.62 18.94 -0.12
CA ARG A 363 -4.00 19.15 -1.45
C ARG A 363 -2.50 19.36 -1.37
N ASN A 364 -2.04 20.16 -0.39
CA ASN A 364 -0.61 20.38 -0.18
C ASN A 364 0.10 19.08 0.20
N LEU A 365 -0.48 18.26 1.06
CA LEU A 365 0.08 16.96 1.43
C LEU A 365 0.19 16.05 0.22
N THR A 366 -0.86 15.98 -0.61
CA THR A 366 -0.80 15.24 -1.86
C THR A 366 0.30 15.75 -2.80
N TRP A 367 0.66 17.04 -2.76
CA TRP A 367 1.75 17.65 -3.55
C TRP A 367 3.14 17.18 -3.16
N PHE A 368 3.33 16.96 -1.87
CA PHE A 368 4.60 16.45 -1.38
C PHE A 368 4.71 14.93 -1.53
N GLU A 369 3.59 14.20 -1.55
CA GLU A 369 3.58 12.75 -1.78
C GLU A 369 3.71 12.40 -3.27
N ASN A 370 2.96 13.10 -4.13
CA ASN A 370 2.89 12.86 -5.55
C ASN A 370 3.42 14.10 -6.28
N LEU A 371 4.55 13.94 -6.98
CA LEU A 371 5.17 15.03 -7.76
C LEU A 371 4.46 15.29 -9.10
N ASP A 372 3.30 14.67 -9.36
CA ASP A 372 2.53 14.82 -10.59
C ASP A 372 1.37 15.81 -10.44
N ALA A 373 1.04 16.50 -11.55
CA ALA A 373 -0.02 17.51 -11.55
C ALA A 373 -1.43 16.91 -11.34
N GLU A 374 -1.59 15.63 -11.67
CA GLU A 374 -2.84 14.88 -11.57
C GLU A 374 -3.18 14.52 -10.12
N GLY A 375 -2.18 14.22 -9.27
CA GLY A 375 -2.37 13.99 -7.85
C GLY A 375 -3.10 15.15 -7.15
N PHE A 376 -2.89 16.41 -7.58
CA PHE A 376 -3.53 17.60 -7.00
C PHE A 376 -5.04 17.55 -7.02
N ALA A 377 -5.60 17.47 -8.22
CA ALA A 377 -7.03 17.57 -8.41
C ALA A 377 -7.76 16.36 -7.80
N ARG A 378 -7.11 15.18 -7.79
CA ARG A 378 -7.64 13.95 -7.18
C ARG A 378 -7.85 14.01 -5.67
N SER A 379 -7.14 14.90 -4.97
CA SER A 379 -7.36 15.07 -3.54
C SER A 379 -8.64 15.86 -3.26
N ASP A 380 -8.97 16.84 -4.12
CA ASP A 380 -10.10 17.75 -3.92
C ASP A 380 -11.46 17.05 -4.03
N ASP A 381 -11.52 15.93 -4.72
CA ASP A 381 -12.67 15.03 -4.77
C ASP A 381 -12.41 13.79 -3.88
N PRO A 382 -12.92 13.78 -2.63
CA PRO A 382 -12.68 12.66 -1.74
C PRO A 382 -13.34 11.36 -2.21
N MET A 383 -14.40 11.44 -3.04
CA MET A 383 -15.17 10.24 -3.40
C MET A 383 -14.34 9.28 -4.25
N GLY A 384 -13.53 9.80 -5.18
CA GLY A 384 -12.62 8.98 -5.99
C GLY A 384 -11.70 8.14 -5.10
N ARG A 385 -11.08 8.75 -4.08
CA ARG A 385 -10.16 8.08 -3.15
C ARG A 385 -10.84 7.09 -2.21
N VAL A 386 -12.05 7.43 -1.75
CA VAL A 386 -12.89 6.51 -0.98
C VAL A 386 -13.26 5.28 -1.82
N PHE A 387 -13.57 5.45 -3.11
CA PHE A 387 -13.84 4.35 -4.03
C PHE A 387 -12.61 3.47 -4.30
N GLU A 388 -11.42 4.06 -4.46
CA GLU A 388 -10.18 3.27 -4.57
C GLU A 388 -9.94 2.40 -3.34
N THR A 389 -10.14 2.97 -2.15
CA THR A 389 -10.01 2.24 -0.89
C THR A 389 -11.10 1.18 -0.76
N LEU A 390 -12.36 1.50 -1.10
CA LEU A 390 -13.48 0.55 -1.05
C LEU A 390 -13.25 -0.63 -2.01
N GLY A 391 -12.66 -0.37 -3.19
CA GLY A 391 -12.27 -1.42 -4.14
C GLY A 391 -11.22 -2.40 -3.60
N THR A 392 -10.53 -2.10 -2.50
CA THR A 392 -9.66 -3.06 -1.80
C THR A 392 -10.41 -4.08 -0.95
N TYR A 393 -11.72 -3.88 -0.75
CA TYR A 393 -12.64 -4.70 0.05
C TYR A 393 -13.75 -5.29 -0.84
N PRO A 394 -13.51 -6.44 -1.51
CA PRO A 394 -14.41 -6.93 -2.56
C PRO A 394 -15.85 -7.21 -2.11
N ASP A 395 -16.04 -7.77 -0.91
CA ASP A 395 -17.36 -8.07 -0.35
C ASP A 395 -18.16 -6.78 -0.09
N GLU A 396 -17.51 -5.79 0.53
CA GLU A 396 -18.06 -4.48 0.84
C GLU A 396 -18.35 -3.68 -0.43
N ALA A 397 -17.43 -3.66 -1.40
CA ALA A 397 -17.59 -3.01 -2.70
C ALA A 397 -18.81 -3.56 -3.46
N LEU A 398 -18.92 -4.88 -3.57
CA LEU A 398 -20.07 -5.52 -4.22
C LEU A 398 -21.35 -5.19 -3.46
N THR A 399 -21.35 -5.33 -2.13
CA THR A 399 -22.53 -5.08 -1.29
C THR A 399 -23.01 -3.63 -1.43
N TRP A 400 -22.09 -2.68 -1.46
CA TRP A 400 -22.40 -1.26 -1.59
C TRP A 400 -23.03 -0.92 -2.96
N LEU A 401 -22.47 -1.46 -4.04
CA LEU A 401 -22.97 -1.25 -5.42
C LEU A 401 -24.27 -2.00 -5.75
N THR A 402 -24.61 -3.02 -4.96
CA THR A 402 -25.81 -3.85 -5.20
C THR A 402 -26.70 -3.92 -3.96
N SER A 403 -26.74 -2.82 -3.22
CA SER A 403 -27.54 -2.70 -2.00
C SER A 403 -29.04 -2.62 -2.34
N ASP A 404 -29.83 -3.51 -1.73
CA ASP A 404 -31.30 -3.50 -1.80
C ASP A 404 -31.94 -2.46 -0.86
N ALA A 405 -31.12 -1.65 -0.16
CA ALA A 405 -31.62 -0.57 0.66
C ALA A 405 -32.41 0.43 -0.20
N THR A 406 -33.33 1.17 0.43
CA THR A 406 -34.07 2.22 -0.29
C THR A 406 -33.11 3.35 -0.67
N ASP A 407 -33.17 3.80 -1.92
CA ASP A 407 -32.39 4.93 -2.39
C ASP A 407 -32.68 6.23 -1.61
N VAL A 408 -31.71 7.14 -1.56
CA VAL A 408 -31.82 8.46 -0.90
C VAL A 408 -32.85 9.37 -1.58
N GLY A 409 -33.14 9.17 -2.86
CA GLY A 409 -34.22 9.81 -3.60
C GLY A 409 -35.60 9.20 -3.35
N GLY A 410 -35.68 8.06 -2.68
CA GLY A 410 -36.92 7.40 -2.26
C GLY A 410 -37.60 6.52 -3.32
N SER A 411 -36.96 6.28 -4.46
CA SER A 411 -37.44 5.35 -5.51
C SER A 411 -36.32 4.40 -5.96
N GLY A 412 -36.64 3.11 -6.09
CA GLY A 412 -35.65 2.11 -6.51
C GLY A 412 -34.77 1.61 -5.35
N THR A 413 -33.72 0.88 -5.72
CA THR A 413 -32.70 0.41 -4.78
C THR A 413 -31.51 1.37 -4.76
N ALA A 414 -30.83 1.47 -3.62
CA ALA A 414 -29.63 2.28 -3.48
C ALA A 414 -28.51 1.81 -4.43
N GLY A 415 -28.36 0.50 -4.62
CA GLY A 415 -27.37 -0.06 -5.55
C GLY A 415 -27.59 0.39 -7.00
N GLU A 416 -28.82 0.28 -7.50
CA GLU A 416 -29.17 0.74 -8.86
C GLU A 416 -28.91 2.22 -9.05
N ALA A 417 -29.41 3.05 -8.14
CA ALA A 417 -29.25 4.50 -8.21
C ALA A 417 -27.78 4.94 -8.04
N ARG A 418 -26.96 4.16 -7.33
CA ARG A 418 -25.51 4.38 -7.26
C ARG A 418 -24.83 4.09 -8.58
N VAL A 419 -25.18 2.99 -9.25
CA VAL A 419 -24.57 2.64 -10.53
C VAL A 419 -24.94 3.69 -11.59
N GLU A 420 -26.22 4.05 -11.70
CA GLU A 420 -26.73 5.11 -12.59
C GLU A 420 -26.00 6.44 -12.35
N TYR A 421 -25.96 6.92 -11.10
CA TYR A 421 -25.33 8.20 -10.80
C TYR A 421 -23.80 8.18 -10.97
N TRP A 422 -23.12 7.23 -10.33
CA TRP A 422 -21.65 7.25 -10.23
C TRP A 422 -20.96 6.81 -11.51
N TYR A 423 -21.60 6.02 -12.38
CA TYR A 423 -21.02 5.58 -13.64
C TYR A 423 -21.68 6.23 -14.86
N GLY A 424 -22.97 6.58 -14.80
CA GLY A 424 -23.74 7.10 -15.93
C GLY A 424 -23.87 8.62 -15.97
N GLU A 425 -24.15 9.26 -14.83
CA GLU A 425 -24.45 10.70 -14.79
C GLU A 425 -23.26 11.58 -14.36
N ARG A 426 -22.42 11.09 -13.44
CA ARG A 426 -21.37 11.89 -12.85
C ARG A 426 -20.20 12.10 -13.81
N ASP A 427 -19.80 13.35 -13.92
CA ASP A 427 -18.57 13.76 -14.61
C ASP A 427 -17.34 13.53 -13.72
N TRP A 428 -16.56 12.51 -14.06
CA TRP A 428 -15.27 12.18 -13.44
C TRP A 428 -14.07 12.65 -14.24
N GLY A 429 -14.27 13.38 -15.33
CA GLY A 429 -13.18 13.76 -16.23
C GLY A 429 -12.03 14.46 -15.51
N VAL A 430 -10.80 14.24 -15.99
CA VAL A 430 -9.58 14.85 -15.40
C VAL A 430 -9.72 16.37 -15.25
N GLU A 431 -10.38 17.05 -16.20
CA GLU A 431 -10.61 18.50 -16.14
C GLU A 431 -11.61 18.93 -15.06
N THR A 432 -12.56 18.06 -14.69
CA THR A 432 -13.64 18.36 -13.75
C THR A 432 -13.29 17.98 -12.31
N THR A 433 -12.77 16.77 -12.11
CA THR A 433 -12.50 16.21 -10.77
C THR A 433 -11.03 15.88 -10.52
N GLY A 434 -10.21 15.80 -11.57
CA GLY A 434 -8.85 15.27 -11.48
C GLY A 434 -8.75 13.74 -11.41
N ASP A 435 -9.83 13.04 -11.06
CA ASP A 435 -9.84 11.58 -10.91
C ASP A 435 -9.62 10.85 -12.24
N GLY A 436 -10.30 11.30 -13.29
CA GLY A 436 -10.26 10.67 -14.59
C GLY A 436 -10.73 9.22 -14.55
N PHE A 437 -11.79 8.96 -13.77
CA PHE A 437 -12.40 7.64 -13.54
C PHE A 437 -11.54 6.60 -12.79
N ALA A 438 -10.41 7.00 -12.18
CA ALA A 438 -9.57 6.12 -11.38
C ALA A 438 -10.31 5.43 -10.22
N GLY A 439 -11.09 6.19 -9.44
CA GLY A 439 -11.86 5.69 -8.31
C GLY A 439 -13.00 4.75 -8.71
N PRO A 440 -13.95 5.18 -9.57
CA PRO A 440 -15.05 4.33 -10.04
C PRO A 440 -14.56 3.02 -10.68
N ALA A 441 -13.49 3.09 -11.48
CA ALA A 441 -12.93 1.90 -12.11
C ALA A 441 -12.23 0.98 -11.10
N ALA A 442 -11.56 1.52 -10.08
CA ALA A 442 -11.00 0.71 -8.98
C ALA A 442 -12.09 -0.01 -8.18
N LEU A 443 -13.20 0.68 -7.89
CA LEU A 443 -14.35 0.09 -7.22
C LEU A 443 -14.95 -1.06 -8.03
N TRP A 444 -15.15 -0.86 -9.34
CA TRP A 444 -15.65 -1.90 -10.25
C TRP A 444 -14.68 -3.08 -10.36
N ALA A 445 -13.38 -2.84 -10.52
CA ALA A 445 -12.39 -3.91 -10.53
C ALA A 445 -12.34 -4.69 -9.20
N GLY A 446 -12.52 -3.98 -8.08
CA GLY A 446 -12.54 -4.52 -6.73
C GLY A 446 -13.71 -5.46 -6.48
N SER A 447 -14.94 -5.06 -6.86
CA SER A 447 -16.16 -5.84 -6.63
C SER A 447 -16.15 -7.21 -7.33
N GLN A 448 -15.37 -7.36 -8.41
CA GLN A 448 -15.25 -8.61 -9.16
C GLN A 448 -14.36 -9.67 -8.47
N ARG A 449 -13.58 -9.27 -7.45
CA ARG A 449 -12.65 -10.14 -6.71
C ARG A 449 -13.27 -10.79 -5.47
N VAL A 450 -14.58 -10.67 -5.32
CA VAL A 450 -15.35 -11.30 -4.25
C VAL A 450 -15.23 -12.83 -4.33
N ALA A 451 -15.25 -13.51 -3.18
CA ALA A 451 -15.21 -14.97 -3.14
C ALA A 451 -16.43 -15.57 -3.85
N GLY A 452 -16.22 -16.55 -4.73
CA GLY A 452 -17.28 -17.12 -5.56
C GLY A 452 -17.53 -16.38 -6.88
N GLY A 453 -16.91 -15.22 -7.10
CA GLY A 453 -17.07 -14.40 -8.30
C GLY A 453 -16.10 -14.75 -9.45
N PRO A 454 -16.15 -13.97 -10.54
CA PRO A 454 -15.38 -14.22 -11.78
C PRO A 454 -13.87 -14.25 -11.65
N ALA A 455 -13.30 -13.48 -10.72
CA ALA A 455 -11.87 -13.49 -10.47
C ALA A 455 -11.43 -14.53 -9.41
N ASP A 456 -12.37 -15.27 -8.81
CA ASP A 456 -12.07 -16.33 -7.85
C ASP A 456 -11.99 -17.70 -8.54
N THR A 457 -11.16 -18.56 -7.98
CA THR A 457 -11.03 -19.97 -8.39
C THR A 457 -12.19 -20.84 -7.92
N ALA A 458 -12.89 -20.43 -6.85
CA ALA A 458 -14.11 -21.07 -6.39
C ALA A 458 -15.33 -20.40 -7.04
N TYR A 459 -16.27 -21.20 -7.54
CA TYR A 459 -17.50 -20.72 -8.15
C TYR A 459 -18.66 -20.73 -7.14
N ASP A 460 -19.37 -19.61 -7.00
CA ASP A 460 -20.68 -19.51 -6.37
C ASP A 460 -21.67 -18.85 -7.32
N GLU A 461 -22.77 -19.54 -7.66
CA GLU A 461 -23.74 -19.06 -8.65
C GLU A 461 -24.40 -17.74 -8.27
N ALA A 462 -24.72 -17.55 -6.98
CA ALA A 462 -25.40 -16.34 -6.55
C ALA A 462 -24.46 -15.13 -6.59
N THR A 463 -23.23 -15.30 -6.11
CA THR A 463 -22.20 -14.26 -6.18
C THR A 463 -21.82 -13.94 -7.62
N TRP A 464 -21.59 -14.96 -8.45
CA TRP A 464 -21.25 -14.81 -9.86
C TRP A 464 -22.32 -14.00 -10.61
N ASN A 465 -23.59 -14.40 -10.51
CA ASN A 465 -24.70 -13.69 -11.18
C ASN A 465 -24.83 -12.24 -10.71
N ARG A 466 -24.56 -11.99 -9.41
CA ARG A 466 -24.59 -10.63 -8.86
C ARG A 466 -23.46 -9.76 -9.41
N VAL A 467 -22.25 -10.30 -9.55
CA VAL A 467 -21.11 -9.59 -10.15
C VAL A 467 -21.34 -9.32 -11.63
N GLU A 468 -21.79 -10.32 -12.39
CA GLU A 468 -22.01 -10.17 -13.84
C GLU A 468 -23.14 -9.19 -14.14
N GLY A 469 -24.22 -9.24 -13.36
CA GLY A 469 -25.31 -8.26 -13.44
C GLY A 469 -24.87 -6.85 -13.12
N LEU A 470 -23.99 -6.69 -12.13
CA LEU A 470 -23.39 -5.39 -11.80
C LEU A 470 -22.47 -4.90 -12.93
N THR A 471 -21.59 -5.77 -13.45
CA THR A 471 -20.65 -5.44 -14.54
C THR A 471 -21.40 -4.95 -15.77
N GLY A 472 -22.43 -5.67 -16.24
CA GLY A 472 -23.17 -5.24 -17.42
C GLY A 472 -23.89 -3.90 -17.22
N ARG A 473 -24.44 -3.64 -16.02
CA ARG A 473 -25.01 -2.31 -15.70
C ARG A 473 -23.94 -1.22 -15.73
N ILE A 474 -22.82 -1.41 -15.03
CA ILE A 474 -21.71 -0.44 -15.02
C ILE A 474 -21.25 -0.12 -16.44
N MET A 475 -21.07 -1.13 -17.28
CA MET A 475 -20.62 -0.92 -18.66
C MET A 475 -21.66 -0.17 -19.49
N ASN A 476 -22.95 -0.47 -19.35
CA ASN A 476 -23.99 0.27 -20.06
C ASN A 476 -24.07 1.73 -19.60
N GLU A 477 -24.00 1.99 -18.29
CA GLU A 477 -23.95 3.36 -17.74
C GLU A 477 -22.72 4.14 -18.22
N LEU A 478 -21.51 3.53 -18.18
CA LEU A 478 -20.31 4.15 -18.74
C LEU A 478 -20.42 4.39 -20.25
N GLY A 479 -21.11 3.50 -20.97
CA GLY A 479 -21.42 3.62 -22.39
C GLY A 479 -22.27 4.86 -22.69
N GLU A 480 -23.21 5.19 -21.81
CA GLU A 480 -24.11 6.34 -21.93
C GLU A 480 -23.53 7.64 -21.34
N ASN A 481 -22.54 7.55 -20.45
CA ASN A 481 -21.89 8.71 -19.84
C ASN A 481 -21.19 9.58 -20.89
N GLU A 482 -21.66 10.82 -21.04
CA GLU A 482 -21.10 11.81 -21.99
C GLU A 482 -19.69 12.28 -21.60
N SER A 483 -19.37 12.24 -20.30
CA SER A 483 -18.05 12.60 -19.77
C SER A 483 -17.05 11.44 -19.83
N PHE A 484 -17.48 10.22 -20.16
CA PHE A 484 -16.57 9.09 -20.34
C PHE A 484 -16.01 9.08 -21.76
N SER A 485 -14.82 9.66 -21.93
CA SER A 485 -14.09 9.75 -23.20
C SER A 485 -12.59 9.54 -23.00
N ALA A 486 -11.87 9.24 -24.08
CA ALA A 486 -10.42 9.02 -24.06
C ALA A 486 -9.63 10.14 -23.33
N ASP A 487 -9.95 11.41 -23.60
CA ASP A 487 -9.32 12.58 -22.99
C ASP A 487 -9.73 12.80 -21.53
N ALA A 488 -10.91 12.32 -21.15
CA ALA A 488 -11.42 12.47 -19.80
C ALA A 488 -10.82 11.44 -18.83
N LEU A 489 -10.21 10.35 -19.32
CA LEU A 489 -9.55 9.36 -18.47
C LEU A 489 -8.16 9.81 -18.04
N SER A 490 -7.82 9.54 -16.77
CA SER A 490 -6.42 9.62 -16.31
C SER A 490 -5.67 8.33 -16.68
N PRO A 491 -4.33 8.33 -16.71
CA PRO A 491 -3.55 7.11 -16.89
C PRO A 491 -3.90 6.02 -15.87
N GLN A 492 -4.19 6.40 -14.63
CA GLN A 492 -4.63 5.47 -13.58
C GLN A 492 -6.06 4.96 -13.82
N GLY A 493 -6.96 5.83 -14.29
CA GLY A 493 -8.32 5.46 -14.70
C GLY A 493 -8.33 4.46 -15.83
N ALA A 494 -7.57 4.72 -16.89
CA ALA A 494 -7.39 3.80 -18.01
C ALA A 494 -6.84 2.44 -17.58
N GLU A 495 -5.83 2.42 -16.71
CA GLU A 495 -5.29 1.19 -16.14
C GLU A 495 -6.34 0.40 -15.34
N ASN A 496 -7.13 1.08 -14.51
CA ASN A 496 -8.15 0.46 -13.68
C ASN A 496 -9.34 -0.07 -14.51
N VAL A 497 -9.78 0.68 -15.52
CA VAL A 497 -10.81 0.21 -16.48
C VAL A 497 -10.30 -1.03 -17.22
N ALA A 498 -9.05 -1.00 -17.71
CA ALA A 498 -8.43 -2.14 -18.37
C ALA A 498 -8.35 -3.37 -17.46
N LYS A 499 -7.99 -3.19 -16.17
CA LYS A 499 -7.99 -4.28 -15.18
C LYS A 499 -9.39 -4.85 -14.93
N ALA A 500 -10.42 -4.01 -14.88
CA ALA A 500 -11.80 -4.44 -14.74
C ALA A 500 -12.27 -5.24 -15.96
N LEU A 501 -11.92 -4.79 -17.17
CA LEU A 501 -12.20 -5.50 -18.42
C LEU A 501 -11.44 -6.83 -18.51
N ALA A 502 -10.17 -6.88 -18.08
CA ALA A 502 -9.34 -8.07 -18.16
C ALA A 502 -9.94 -9.30 -17.47
N ILE A 503 -10.61 -9.10 -16.32
CA ILE A 503 -11.33 -10.17 -15.59
C ILE A 503 -12.52 -10.68 -16.42
N GLN A 504 -13.14 -9.80 -17.19
CA GLN A 504 -14.40 -10.02 -17.89
C GLN A 504 -14.21 -10.45 -19.35
N LEU A 505 -13.00 -10.34 -19.90
CA LEU A 505 -12.69 -10.68 -21.29
C LEU A 505 -13.29 -12.01 -21.73
N PRO A 506 -13.23 -13.09 -20.94
CA PRO A 506 -13.80 -14.35 -21.39
C PRO A 506 -15.32 -14.29 -21.60
N MET A 507 -16.06 -13.70 -20.66
CA MET A 507 -17.51 -13.53 -20.73
C MET A 507 -17.93 -12.52 -21.80
N LEU A 508 -17.23 -11.39 -21.90
CA LEU A 508 -17.44 -10.36 -22.92
C LEU A 508 -17.18 -10.88 -24.34
N THR A 509 -16.23 -11.80 -24.50
CA THR A 509 -15.96 -12.44 -25.79
C THR A 509 -17.16 -13.26 -26.24
N GLU A 510 -17.73 -14.10 -25.38
CA GLU A 510 -18.88 -14.92 -25.74
C GLU A 510 -20.11 -14.06 -26.06
N TYR A 511 -20.42 -13.13 -25.17
CA TYR A 511 -21.64 -12.34 -25.29
C TYR A 511 -21.54 -11.24 -26.35
N SER A 512 -20.58 -10.33 -26.20
CA SER A 512 -20.50 -9.11 -27.01
C SER A 512 -19.90 -9.38 -28.39
N ILE A 513 -18.85 -10.20 -28.47
CA ILE A 513 -18.06 -10.41 -29.69
C ILE A 513 -18.63 -11.54 -30.56
N VAL A 514 -18.87 -12.71 -29.96
CA VAL A 514 -19.31 -13.91 -30.70
C VAL A 514 -20.80 -13.84 -31.01
N ARG A 515 -21.65 -13.56 -30.02
CA ARG A 515 -23.11 -13.50 -30.18
C ARG A 515 -23.63 -12.17 -30.71
N GLN A 516 -22.80 -11.11 -30.72
CA GLN A 516 -23.23 -9.75 -31.03
C GLN A 516 -24.39 -9.33 -30.12
N GLY A 517 -24.13 -9.47 -28.81
CA GLY A 517 -25.09 -9.23 -27.73
C GLY A 517 -25.91 -7.95 -27.89
N GLN A 518 -27.12 -7.98 -27.34
CA GLN A 518 -28.02 -6.83 -27.28
C GLN A 518 -28.08 -6.34 -25.84
N GLU A 519 -28.44 -5.07 -25.65
CA GLU A 519 -28.80 -4.58 -24.33
C GLU A 519 -29.93 -5.40 -23.72
N PHE A 520 -29.81 -5.63 -22.41
CA PHE A 520 -30.79 -6.37 -21.63
C PHE A 520 -30.99 -5.70 -20.27
N ASP A 521 -32.25 -5.40 -19.93
CA ASP A 521 -32.64 -4.69 -18.70
C ASP A 521 -32.17 -5.39 -17.40
N GLY A 522 -31.82 -6.68 -17.43
CA GLY A 522 -31.35 -7.43 -16.27
C GLY A 522 -29.86 -7.23 -15.91
N GLY A 523 -29.07 -6.63 -16.80
CA GLY A 523 -27.62 -6.43 -16.61
C GLY A 523 -26.75 -7.65 -16.93
N PHE A 524 -27.30 -8.86 -16.98
CA PHE A 524 -26.59 -10.07 -17.43
C PHE A 524 -27.51 -10.99 -18.23
N ASP A 525 -26.91 -11.81 -19.08
CA ASP A 525 -27.55 -12.95 -19.76
C ASP A 525 -26.82 -14.24 -19.34
N THR A 526 -27.21 -15.38 -19.87
CA THR A 526 -26.54 -16.66 -19.64
C THR A 526 -25.88 -17.17 -20.91
N ASP A 527 -24.67 -17.69 -20.75
CA ASP A 527 -23.93 -18.33 -21.84
C ASP A 527 -23.06 -19.48 -21.36
N VAL A 528 -22.67 -20.35 -22.30
CA VAL A 528 -21.73 -21.44 -22.04
C VAL A 528 -20.32 -20.93 -22.31
N LEU A 529 -19.46 -20.99 -21.30
CA LEU A 529 -18.08 -20.49 -21.42
C LEU A 529 -17.15 -21.57 -21.99
N PRO A 530 -16.10 -21.21 -22.74
CA PRO A 530 -15.22 -22.19 -23.40
C PRO A 530 -14.60 -23.27 -22.51
N TRP A 531 -14.44 -23.00 -21.20
CA TRP A 531 -13.84 -23.91 -20.22
C TRP A 531 -14.87 -24.59 -19.30
N ASP A 532 -16.16 -24.39 -19.52
CA ASP A 532 -17.23 -24.88 -18.65
C ASP A 532 -18.41 -25.44 -19.45
N ASP A 533 -18.94 -26.60 -19.05
CA ASP A 533 -20.09 -27.24 -19.69
C ASP A 533 -21.43 -26.68 -19.21
N SER A 534 -21.42 -25.79 -18.21
CA SER A 534 -22.61 -25.18 -17.64
C SER A 534 -22.81 -23.74 -18.10
N GLU A 535 -24.07 -23.35 -18.29
CA GLU A 535 -24.43 -21.95 -18.48
C GLU A 535 -24.02 -21.14 -17.25
N ARG A 536 -23.29 -20.05 -17.50
CA ARG A 536 -22.84 -19.07 -16.53
C ARG A 536 -23.49 -17.73 -16.88
N ALA A 537 -23.72 -16.87 -15.88
CA ALA A 537 -24.04 -15.50 -16.19
C ALA A 537 -22.85 -14.82 -16.90
N VAL A 538 -23.17 -13.94 -17.85
CA VAL A 538 -22.23 -13.11 -18.61
C VAL A 538 -22.80 -11.70 -18.69
N PRO A 539 -21.97 -10.65 -18.78
CA PRO A 539 -22.46 -9.28 -18.69
C PRO A 539 -23.17 -8.92 -20.00
N ALA A 540 -24.38 -8.38 -19.89
CA ALA A 540 -25.21 -8.09 -21.05
C ALA A 540 -24.89 -6.73 -21.66
N VAL A 541 -23.85 -6.71 -22.49
CA VAL A 541 -23.27 -5.50 -23.07
C VAL A 541 -23.24 -5.61 -24.60
N THR A 542 -23.50 -4.50 -25.29
CA THR A 542 -23.37 -4.45 -26.74
C THR A 542 -21.90 -4.38 -27.16
N MET A 543 -21.63 -4.82 -28.39
CA MET A 543 -20.29 -4.71 -28.96
C MET A 543 -19.82 -3.25 -29.11
N GLU A 544 -20.74 -2.31 -29.32
CA GLU A 544 -20.45 -0.87 -29.39
C GLU A 544 -20.02 -0.32 -28.03
N THR A 545 -20.76 -0.63 -26.97
CA THR A 545 -20.39 -0.26 -25.60
C THR A 545 -19.05 -0.84 -25.18
N LEU A 546 -18.80 -2.13 -25.47
CA LEU A 546 -17.50 -2.76 -25.23
C LEU A 546 -16.37 -2.05 -25.98
N ALA A 547 -16.57 -1.73 -27.27
CA ALA A 547 -15.58 -1.04 -28.08
C ALA A 547 -15.31 0.39 -27.56
N LYS A 548 -16.34 1.13 -27.13
CA LYS A 548 -16.19 2.47 -26.54
C LYS A 548 -15.35 2.42 -25.26
N ILE A 549 -15.65 1.49 -24.35
CA ILE A 549 -14.94 1.38 -23.07
C ILE A 549 -13.50 0.92 -23.27
N ALA A 550 -13.29 -0.12 -24.09
CA ALA A 550 -11.95 -0.59 -24.41
C ALA A 550 -11.14 0.49 -25.15
N GLY A 551 -11.75 1.22 -26.08
CA GLY A 551 -11.13 2.32 -26.82
C GLY A 551 -10.67 3.46 -25.91
N ALA A 552 -11.54 3.91 -25.01
CA ALA A 552 -11.20 4.95 -24.03
C ALA A 552 -10.05 4.52 -23.11
N ALA A 553 -10.06 3.27 -22.63
CA ALA A 553 -8.97 2.73 -21.80
C ALA A 553 -7.66 2.54 -22.59
N GLY A 554 -7.72 2.06 -23.83
CA GLY A 554 -6.56 1.81 -24.69
C GLY A 554 -5.90 3.06 -25.27
N HIS A 555 -6.54 4.24 -25.12
CA HIS A 555 -5.95 5.51 -25.53
C HIS A 555 -4.74 5.94 -24.67
N HIS A 556 -4.63 5.40 -23.45
CA HIS A 556 -3.49 5.61 -22.56
C HIS A 556 -2.57 4.41 -22.57
N GLU A 557 -1.24 4.64 -22.57
CA GLU A 557 -0.23 3.56 -22.61
C GLU A 557 -0.40 2.55 -21.45
N SER A 558 -0.77 3.03 -20.26
CA SER A 558 -1.04 2.21 -19.09
C SER A 558 -2.23 1.26 -19.28
N GLY A 559 -3.34 1.74 -19.84
CA GLY A 559 -4.51 0.92 -20.15
C GLY A 559 -4.28 -0.02 -21.33
N ALA A 560 -3.66 0.48 -22.40
CA ALA A 560 -3.27 -0.29 -23.58
C ALA A 560 -2.39 -1.50 -23.23
N GLY A 561 -1.38 -1.30 -22.37
CA GLY A 561 -0.49 -2.36 -21.92
C GLY A 561 -1.24 -3.48 -21.18
N VAL A 562 -2.15 -3.11 -20.27
CA VAL A 562 -2.97 -4.08 -19.52
C VAL A 562 -3.93 -4.85 -20.44
N LEU A 563 -4.62 -4.16 -21.36
CA LEU A 563 -5.53 -4.81 -22.31
C LEU A 563 -4.80 -5.79 -23.23
N THR A 564 -3.64 -5.38 -23.76
CA THR A 564 -2.82 -6.23 -24.64
C THR A 564 -2.36 -7.49 -23.91
N GLU A 565 -1.80 -7.36 -22.70
CA GLU A 565 -1.34 -8.51 -21.91
C GLU A 565 -2.49 -9.46 -21.57
N ALA A 566 -3.66 -8.92 -21.19
CA ALA A 566 -4.82 -9.72 -20.85
C ALA A 566 -5.38 -10.49 -22.05
N VAL A 567 -5.47 -9.84 -23.21
CA VAL A 567 -5.93 -10.47 -24.45
C VAL A 567 -4.94 -11.51 -24.96
N ASP A 568 -3.65 -11.20 -25.00
CA ASP A 568 -2.62 -12.16 -25.41
C ASP A 568 -2.66 -13.41 -24.53
N ARG A 569 -2.80 -13.22 -23.21
CA ARG A 569 -2.91 -14.34 -22.26
C ARG A 569 -4.15 -15.19 -22.54
N TYR A 570 -5.31 -14.56 -22.68
CA TYR A 570 -6.56 -15.28 -22.91
C TYR A 570 -6.57 -16.01 -24.27
N GLN A 571 -6.06 -15.38 -25.33
CA GLN A 571 -5.89 -16.02 -26.64
C GLN A 571 -4.98 -17.24 -26.55
N ASN A 572 -3.85 -17.14 -25.85
CA ASN A 572 -2.94 -18.26 -25.63
C ASN A 572 -3.62 -19.41 -24.86
N ASP A 573 -4.43 -19.10 -23.85
CA ASP A 573 -5.19 -20.11 -23.09
C ASP A 573 -6.25 -20.79 -23.96
N LEU A 574 -6.96 -20.04 -24.81
CA LEU A 574 -7.91 -20.60 -25.78
C LEU A 574 -7.23 -21.51 -26.81
N ILE A 575 -6.06 -21.13 -27.33
CA ILE A 575 -5.26 -21.94 -28.25
C ILE A 575 -4.79 -23.22 -27.55
N ALA A 576 -4.31 -23.12 -26.31
CA ALA A 576 -3.89 -24.26 -25.53
C ALA A 576 -5.05 -25.23 -25.23
N LEU A 577 -6.23 -24.69 -24.89
CA LEU A 577 -7.44 -25.48 -24.66
C LEU A 577 -7.88 -26.22 -25.93
N ALA A 578 -7.91 -25.53 -27.08
CA ALA A 578 -8.23 -26.14 -28.37
C ALA A 578 -7.21 -27.22 -28.80
N ALA A 579 -5.94 -27.06 -28.43
CA ALA A 579 -4.91 -28.06 -28.71
C ALA A 579 -5.04 -29.34 -27.87
N LEU A 580 -5.71 -29.29 -26.70
CA LEU A 580 -5.90 -30.43 -25.82
C LEU A 580 -7.02 -31.37 -26.30
N ASP A 581 -8.05 -30.86 -26.97
CA ASP A 581 -9.07 -31.67 -27.64
C ASP A 581 -9.51 -31.05 -28.98
N PRO A 582 -8.76 -31.30 -30.08
CA PRO A 582 -9.05 -30.77 -31.42
C PRO A 582 -10.39 -31.24 -32.01
N THR A 583 -11.02 -32.25 -31.39
CA THR A 583 -12.28 -32.86 -31.84
C THR A 583 -13.45 -32.54 -30.94
N ALA A 584 -13.23 -31.86 -29.82
CA ALA A 584 -14.30 -31.36 -28.98
C ALA A 584 -15.04 -30.27 -29.75
N GLU A 585 -16.30 -30.54 -30.08
CA GLU A 585 -17.29 -29.46 -30.11
C GLU A 585 -17.31 -28.90 -28.69
N ILE A 586 -16.71 -27.72 -28.48
CA ILE A 586 -17.09 -26.92 -27.33
C ILE A 586 -18.59 -26.64 -27.60
N GLN A 587 -19.46 -27.20 -26.75
CA GLN A 587 -20.82 -27.61 -27.13
C GLN A 587 -21.72 -26.48 -27.69
N ASP A 588 -22.70 -26.87 -28.52
CA ASP A 588 -23.64 -26.04 -29.28
C ASP A 588 -23.02 -24.90 -30.11
N GLY A 589 -22.12 -25.26 -31.03
CA GLY A 589 -21.74 -24.41 -32.17
C GLY A 589 -20.32 -23.85 -32.15
N VAL A 590 -19.49 -24.27 -31.20
CA VAL A 590 -18.06 -23.90 -31.14
C VAL A 590 -17.24 -25.08 -31.65
N SER A 591 -17.32 -25.30 -32.97
CA SER A 591 -16.25 -25.99 -33.67
C SER A 591 -15.04 -25.04 -33.75
N VAL A 592 -13.82 -25.57 -33.57
CA VAL A 592 -12.56 -24.86 -33.89
C VAL A 592 -12.62 -24.18 -35.26
N THR A 593 -13.48 -24.70 -36.16
CA THR A 593 -13.60 -24.26 -37.54
C THR A 593 -14.90 -23.59 -37.94
N ASP A 594 -15.86 -23.39 -37.05
CA ASP A 594 -17.09 -22.65 -37.38
C ASP A 594 -16.88 -21.14 -37.23
N GLY A 595 -17.63 -20.33 -37.99
CA GLY A 595 -17.47 -18.86 -38.05
C GLY A 595 -17.71 -18.12 -36.72
N ASN A 596 -18.16 -18.82 -35.68
CA ASN A 596 -18.31 -18.34 -34.30
C ASN A 596 -17.38 -19.11 -33.31
N GLY A 597 -16.38 -19.82 -33.82
CA GLY A 597 -15.46 -20.70 -33.09
C GLY A 597 -14.25 -20.01 -32.47
N LEU A 598 -13.14 -20.73 -32.28
CA LEU A 598 -11.86 -20.18 -31.77
C LEU A 598 -11.41 -18.95 -32.60
N PHE A 599 -11.64 -19.01 -33.92
CA PHE A 599 -11.31 -17.96 -34.86
C PHE A 599 -11.96 -16.61 -34.51
N ALA A 600 -13.28 -16.62 -34.34
CA ALA A 600 -14.07 -15.44 -34.00
C ALA A 600 -13.60 -14.77 -32.70
N ARG A 601 -13.21 -15.59 -31.72
CA ARG A 601 -12.71 -15.12 -30.42
C ARG A 601 -11.37 -14.41 -30.57
N ILE A 602 -10.40 -15.06 -31.22
CA ILE A 602 -9.06 -14.49 -31.42
C ILE A 602 -9.15 -13.22 -32.25
N THR A 603 -9.80 -13.25 -33.41
CA THR A 603 -9.89 -12.09 -34.31
C THR A 603 -10.72 -10.96 -33.72
N GLY A 604 -11.79 -11.25 -33.00
CA GLY A 604 -12.60 -10.23 -32.33
C GLY A 604 -11.86 -9.56 -31.17
N LEU A 605 -11.13 -10.34 -30.35
CA LEU A 605 -10.29 -9.81 -29.28
C LEU A 605 -9.10 -9.00 -29.81
N GLN A 606 -8.46 -9.49 -30.88
CA GLN A 606 -7.39 -8.75 -31.54
C GLN A 606 -7.91 -7.44 -32.12
N GLY A 607 -9.07 -7.47 -32.78
CA GLY A 607 -9.72 -6.27 -33.31
C GLY A 607 -10.09 -5.26 -32.22
N LEU A 608 -10.48 -5.73 -31.03
CA LEU A 608 -10.74 -4.89 -29.86
C LEU A 608 -9.47 -4.18 -29.38
N VAL A 609 -8.36 -4.91 -29.20
CA VAL A 609 -7.08 -4.35 -28.73
C VAL A 609 -6.45 -3.45 -29.78
N ASP A 610 -6.36 -3.89 -31.03
CA ASP A 610 -5.78 -3.10 -32.12
C ASP A 610 -6.56 -1.80 -32.32
N GLY A 611 -7.90 -1.86 -32.24
CA GLY A 611 -8.75 -0.68 -32.33
C GLY A 611 -8.59 0.26 -31.14
N ALA A 612 -8.46 -0.30 -29.92
CA ALA A 612 -8.26 0.48 -28.71
C ALA A 612 -6.87 1.14 -28.63
N THR A 613 -5.84 0.47 -29.12
CA THR A 613 -4.43 0.93 -29.04
C THR A 613 -4.02 1.84 -30.20
N ALA A 614 -4.71 1.78 -31.35
CA ALA A 614 -4.47 2.67 -32.49
C ALA A 614 -4.52 4.16 -32.10
N GLY A 615 -5.37 4.53 -31.13
CA GLY A 615 -5.42 5.88 -30.55
C GLY A 615 -4.11 6.33 -29.90
N THR A 616 -3.46 5.44 -29.14
CA THR A 616 -2.16 5.73 -28.49
C THR A 616 -1.08 6.01 -29.53
N ASP A 617 -1.02 5.21 -30.60
CA ASP A 617 -0.02 5.37 -31.66
C ASP A 617 -0.21 6.68 -32.43
N VAL A 618 -1.46 7.11 -32.64
CA VAL A 618 -1.80 8.40 -33.25
C VAL A 618 -1.45 9.55 -32.31
N ARG A 619 -1.79 9.49 -31.02
CA ARG A 619 -1.44 10.52 -30.02
C ARG A 619 0.07 10.65 -29.82
N VAL A 620 0.80 9.55 -29.65
CA VAL A 620 2.28 9.59 -29.56
C VAL A 620 2.87 10.22 -30.83
N GLY A 621 2.28 9.96 -32.00
CA GLY A 621 2.61 10.65 -33.25
C GLY A 621 2.33 12.16 -33.19
N ALA A 622 1.15 12.56 -32.72
CA ALA A 622 0.70 13.95 -32.61
C ALA A 622 1.47 14.76 -31.54
N GLU A 623 1.77 14.18 -30.38
CA GLU A 623 2.59 14.78 -29.32
C GLU A 623 4.04 14.93 -29.77
N ARG A 624 4.58 13.94 -30.48
CA ARG A 624 5.90 14.07 -31.12
C ARG A 624 5.89 15.21 -32.13
N ASP A 625 4.83 15.34 -32.92
CA ASP A 625 4.66 16.44 -33.87
C ASP A 625 4.47 17.80 -33.18
N ALA A 626 3.79 17.86 -32.02
CA ALA A 626 3.61 19.04 -31.19
C ALA A 626 4.89 19.47 -30.46
N GLU A 627 5.66 18.54 -29.91
CA GLU A 627 7.00 18.77 -29.35
C GLU A 627 7.96 19.25 -30.45
N ILE A 628 7.89 18.64 -31.63
CA ILE A 628 8.68 19.05 -32.79
C ILE A 628 8.25 20.44 -33.27
N GLN A 629 6.96 20.78 -33.27
CA GLN A 629 6.47 22.13 -33.55
C GLN A 629 6.90 23.15 -32.49
N ALA A 630 6.87 22.80 -31.21
CA ALA A 630 7.37 23.65 -30.13
C ALA A 630 8.89 23.88 -30.25
N VAL A 631 9.65 22.87 -30.70
CA VAL A 631 11.08 22.98 -31.04
C VAL A 631 11.28 23.82 -32.31
N ILE A 632 10.39 23.74 -33.30
CA ILE A 632 10.42 24.56 -34.53
C ILE A 632 10.10 26.03 -34.24
N ASP A 633 9.09 26.30 -33.41
CA ASP A 633 8.69 27.64 -32.99
C ASP A 633 9.70 28.23 -32.00
N GLY A 634 10.25 27.40 -31.12
CA GLY A 634 11.41 27.72 -30.28
C GLY A 634 12.65 28.05 -31.11
N ALA A 635 12.98 27.25 -32.13
CA ALA A 635 14.10 27.50 -33.04
C ALA A 635 13.89 28.73 -33.93
N ARG A 636 12.65 29.02 -34.35
CA ARG A 636 12.29 30.28 -35.04
C ARG A 636 12.48 31.49 -34.14
N SER A 637 12.13 31.40 -32.86
CA SER A 637 12.32 32.50 -31.89
C SER A 637 13.80 32.77 -31.57
N VAL A 638 14.66 31.74 -31.60
CA VAL A 638 16.10 31.84 -31.29
C VAL A 638 16.93 32.31 -32.49
N ILE A 639 16.46 32.12 -33.73
CA ILE A 639 17.17 32.57 -34.94
C ILE A 639 17.01 34.07 -35.20
N ASP A 640 15.93 34.71 -34.69
CA ASP A 640 15.71 36.15 -34.86
C ASP A 640 16.32 37.02 -33.75
N GLU A 641 16.73 36.45 -32.61
CA GLU A 641 17.33 37.20 -31.51
C GLU A 641 18.51 36.44 -30.87
N ILE A 642 19.73 36.70 -31.38
CA ILE A 642 20.92 37.17 -30.63
C ILE A 642 22.26 36.58 -31.12
N PRO A 643 23.33 37.41 -31.22
CA PRO A 643 24.64 37.03 -31.75
C PRO A 643 25.51 36.33 -30.69
N ILE A 644 26.27 35.33 -31.13
CA ILE A 644 27.24 34.58 -30.30
C ILE A 644 28.54 35.39 -30.12
N PRO A 645 28.94 35.70 -28.87
CA PRO A 645 30.31 35.38 -28.42
C PRO A 645 30.43 35.06 -26.92
N GLY A 646 30.96 33.88 -26.56
CA GLY A 646 31.34 33.58 -25.15
C GLY A 646 31.39 32.12 -24.68
N ALA A 647 31.44 31.13 -25.59
CA ALA A 647 31.38 29.70 -25.29
C ALA A 647 32.69 29.10 -24.70
N SER A 648 33.14 29.51 -23.51
CA SER A 648 34.31 28.83 -22.90
C SER A 648 34.38 28.67 -21.39
N LYS A 649 33.34 28.94 -20.60
CA LYS A 649 33.40 28.64 -19.14
C LYS A 649 32.04 28.31 -18.53
N LEU A 650 31.71 27.01 -18.48
CA LEU A 650 31.18 26.30 -17.30
C LEU A 650 30.77 24.89 -17.71
N ALA A 651 31.78 24.10 -18.07
CA ALA A 651 31.74 22.67 -17.83
C ALA A 651 32.17 22.44 -16.37
N SER A 652 31.24 22.02 -15.50
CA SER A 652 31.46 20.99 -14.46
C SER A 652 30.37 21.02 -13.38
N GLY A 653 29.60 19.92 -13.28
CA GLY A 653 29.14 19.42 -11.99
C GLY A 653 27.67 19.00 -11.87
N VAL A 654 27.44 17.69 -12.03
CA VAL A 654 26.30 16.89 -11.50
C VAL A 654 25.00 16.89 -12.33
N LEU A 655 24.94 15.96 -13.29
CA LEU A 655 23.88 14.93 -13.47
C LEU A 655 24.22 14.16 -14.75
N GLY A 656 24.92 13.03 -14.59
CA GLY A 656 25.29 12.14 -15.67
C GLY A 656 25.04 10.70 -15.25
N ALA A 657 23.88 10.16 -15.63
CA ALA A 657 23.61 8.73 -15.82
C ALA A 657 22.15 8.53 -16.31
N SER A 658 21.83 8.88 -17.58
CA SER A 658 20.60 8.39 -18.24
C SER A 658 20.47 8.68 -19.75
N LEU A 659 21.55 8.96 -20.50
CA LEU A 659 21.44 9.23 -21.95
C LEU A 659 22.68 8.75 -22.72
N GLU A 660 22.74 7.46 -23.07
CA GLU A 660 23.85 6.89 -23.86
C GLU A 660 23.38 5.99 -25.03
N TRP A 661 22.25 6.33 -25.69
CA TRP A 661 21.86 5.60 -26.92
C TRP A 661 21.54 6.44 -28.16
N GLY A 662 21.47 7.78 -28.06
CA GLY A 662 20.97 8.61 -29.17
C GLY A 662 21.99 9.41 -30.00
N VAL A 663 23.19 9.69 -29.49
CA VAL A 663 23.97 10.83 -30.02
C VAL A 663 25.15 10.45 -30.94
N ASP A 664 25.66 9.24 -30.88
CA ASP A 664 26.94 8.91 -31.57
C ASP A 664 26.84 8.54 -33.05
N LYS A 665 25.66 8.65 -33.69
CA LYS A 665 25.49 8.30 -35.11
C LYS A 665 25.08 9.43 -36.06
N LEU A 666 24.82 10.64 -35.57
CA LEU A 666 24.32 11.73 -36.42
C LEU A 666 25.28 12.91 -36.59
N GLN A 667 26.38 12.96 -35.82
CA GLN A 667 27.21 14.17 -35.77
C GLN A 667 28.26 14.29 -36.89
N ASP A 668 28.68 13.19 -37.52
CA ASP A 668 29.79 13.24 -38.51
C ASP A 668 29.36 13.34 -39.98
N GLU A 669 28.07 13.14 -40.33
CA GLU A 669 27.59 13.23 -41.71
C GLU A 669 26.80 14.53 -42.03
N ALA A 670 26.41 15.32 -41.03
CA ALA A 670 25.44 16.40 -41.21
C ALA A 670 25.99 17.79 -41.62
N ILE A 671 27.30 18.05 -41.48
CA ILE A 671 27.76 19.46 -41.42
C ILE A 671 28.00 20.16 -42.78
N SER A 672 27.99 19.49 -43.94
CA SER A 672 28.26 20.20 -45.22
C SER A 672 27.34 19.95 -46.40
N ALA A 673 26.46 18.96 -46.37
CA ALA A 673 25.51 18.68 -47.46
C ALA A 673 24.06 19.10 -47.15
N GLY A 674 23.76 19.47 -45.90
CA GLY A 674 22.39 19.53 -45.37
C GLY A 674 21.55 20.74 -45.77
N LYS A 675 22.12 21.93 -45.93
CA LYS A 675 21.30 23.16 -45.85
C LYS A 675 20.29 23.34 -47.00
N ASP A 676 20.72 23.17 -48.24
CA ASP A 676 19.84 23.39 -49.41
C ASP A 676 19.03 22.14 -49.79
N TYR A 677 19.47 20.95 -49.36
CA TYR A 677 18.73 19.69 -49.54
C TYR A 677 17.63 19.50 -48.48
N LEU A 678 17.83 20.03 -47.26
CA LEU A 678 16.84 19.99 -46.18
C LEU A 678 15.69 20.98 -46.42
N GLU A 679 15.93 22.19 -46.90
CA GLU A 679 14.84 23.19 -47.02
C GLU A 679 13.72 22.77 -47.99
N SER A 680 14.01 22.06 -49.08
CA SER A 680 12.97 21.64 -50.05
C SER A 680 12.39 20.25 -49.80
N LYS A 681 13.11 19.33 -49.16
CA LYS A 681 12.58 17.99 -48.82
C LYS A 681 12.00 17.88 -47.43
N ALA A 682 12.36 18.75 -46.51
CA ALA A 682 11.91 18.65 -45.13
C ALA A 682 10.50 19.24 -44.93
N ILE A 683 10.09 20.20 -45.77
CA ILE A 683 8.67 20.63 -45.85
C ILE A 683 7.78 19.48 -46.37
N ASP A 684 8.24 18.74 -47.39
CA ASP A 684 7.47 17.61 -47.98
C ASP A 684 7.57 16.28 -47.21
N ARG A 685 8.59 16.08 -46.35
CA ARG A 685 8.73 14.87 -45.51
C ARG A 685 8.22 15.01 -44.08
N TRP A 686 8.07 16.24 -43.57
CA TRP A 686 7.66 16.50 -42.19
C TRP A 686 6.20 16.96 -42.05
N GLY A 687 5.53 17.36 -43.15
CA GLY A 687 4.10 17.71 -43.15
C GLY A 687 3.12 16.53 -43.21
N GLY A 688 3.44 15.38 -42.60
CA GLY A 688 2.60 14.18 -42.70
C GLY A 688 3.11 13.01 -41.86
N ASN A 689 3.67 13.28 -40.68
CA ASN A 689 4.10 12.22 -39.77
C ASN A 689 2.89 11.52 -39.14
N GLU A 690 1.84 12.23 -38.74
CA GLU A 690 0.55 11.62 -38.38
C GLU A 690 0.02 10.71 -39.49
N GLU A 691 0.00 11.16 -40.75
CA GLU A 691 -0.44 10.36 -41.91
C GLU A 691 0.51 9.19 -42.22
N ARG A 692 1.81 9.31 -41.91
CA ARG A 692 2.83 8.26 -42.12
C ARG A 692 3.01 7.32 -40.94
N ILE A 693 2.69 7.74 -39.72
CA ILE A 693 2.62 6.93 -38.50
C ILE A 693 1.27 6.22 -38.50
N SER A 694 0.18 6.86 -38.91
CA SER A 694 -1.08 6.18 -39.26
C SER A 694 -0.83 5.16 -40.38
N ALA A 695 -0.12 5.51 -41.46
CA ALA A 695 0.22 4.53 -42.51
C ALA A 695 1.30 3.50 -42.12
N ALA A 696 2.12 3.75 -41.10
CA ALA A 696 3.15 2.82 -40.61
C ALA A 696 2.64 1.95 -39.45
N ALA A 697 1.70 2.45 -38.64
CA ALA A 697 0.86 1.69 -37.74
C ALA A 697 -0.05 0.82 -38.59
N ASP A 698 -0.76 1.35 -39.59
CA ASP A 698 -1.47 0.55 -40.60
C ASP A 698 -0.52 -0.45 -41.29
N GLY A 699 0.76 -0.11 -41.52
CA GLY A 699 1.75 -1.00 -42.13
C GLY A 699 2.25 -2.12 -41.21
N VAL A 700 2.58 -1.80 -39.96
CA VAL A 700 2.99 -2.75 -38.90
C VAL A 700 1.79 -3.60 -38.46
N LEU A 701 0.58 -3.04 -38.45
CA LEU A 701 -0.68 -3.73 -38.23
C LEU A 701 -1.04 -4.60 -39.42
N VAL A 702 -0.80 -4.20 -40.67
CA VAL A 702 -0.95 -5.07 -41.85
C VAL A 702 0.06 -6.21 -41.83
N ASP A 703 1.30 -5.95 -41.42
CA ASP A 703 2.33 -6.98 -41.28
C ASP A 703 2.02 -7.94 -40.10
N ARG A 704 1.60 -7.40 -38.94
CA ARG A 704 1.20 -8.20 -37.76
C ARG A 704 -0.10 -8.97 -37.99
N ARG A 705 -1.08 -8.34 -38.64
CA ARG A 705 -2.28 -9.00 -39.16
C ARG A 705 -1.88 -10.10 -40.12
N GLY A 706 -0.94 -9.88 -41.03
CA GLY A 706 -0.41 -10.90 -41.94
C GLY A 706 0.30 -12.06 -41.24
N GLU A 707 1.02 -11.77 -40.13
CA GLU A 707 1.64 -12.78 -39.26
C GLU A 707 0.60 -13.59 -38.49
N ILE A 708 -0.38 -12.94 -37.86
CA ILE A 708 -1.49 -13.58 -37.14
C ILE A 708 -2.38 -14.35 -38.13
N GLU A 709 -2.61 -13.82 -39.33
CA GLU A 709 -3.29 -14.49 -40.46
C GLU A 709 -2.57 -15.78 -40.84
N ALA A 710 -1.24 -15.73 -40.95
CA ALA A 710 -0.44 -16.90 -41.29
C ALA A 710 -0.40 -17.93 -40.16
N GLU A 711 -0.20 -17.50 -38.91
CA GLU A 711 -0.16 -18.38 -37.72
C GLU A 711 -1.53 -19.02 -37.45
N ALA A 712 -2.62 -18.24 -37.51
CA ALA A 712 -3.99 -18.74 -37.37
C ALA A 712 -4.33 -19.71 -38.51
N ALA A 713 -3.99 -19.39 -39.76
CA ALA A 713 -4.22 -20.30 -40.89
C ALA A 713 -3.42 -21.60 -40.79
N GLU A 714 -2.20 -21.56 -40.24
CA GLU A 714 -1.36 -22.74 -40.02
C GLU A 714 -1.93 -23.63 -38.89
N ILE A 715 -2.38 -23.03 -37.79
CA ILE A 715 -3.07 -23.72 -36.69
C ILE A 715 -4.41 -24.32 -37.16
N ILE A 716 -5.19 -23.60 -37.96
CA ILE A 716 -6.48 -24.07 -38.52
C ILE A 716 -6.28 -25.26 -39.47
N ALA A 717 -5.27 -25.20 -40.33
CA ALA A 717 -4.93 -26.30 -41.23
C ALA A 717 -4.45 -27.56 -40.45
N LEU A 718 -3.89 -27.37 -39.25
CA LEU A 718 -3.48 -28.45 -38.34
C LEU A 718 -4.65 -29.06 -37.57
N LEU A 719 -5.65 -28.26 -37.19
CA LEU A 719 -6.78 -28.69 -36.36
C LEU A 719 -7.93 -29.35 -37.15
N ASP A 720 -8.16 -28.95 -38.41
CA ASP A 720 -9.19 -29.55 -39.27
C ASP A 720 -8.74 -29.63 -40.76
N PRO A 721 -7.82 -30.56 -41.05
CA PRO A 721 -7.26 -30.72 -42.39
C PRO A 721 -8.29 -31.16 -43.45
N ASP A 722 -9.46 -31.65 -43.03
CA ASP A 722 -10.52 -32.15 -43.92
C ASP A 722 -11.46 -31.02 -44.40
N LYS A 723 -11.72 -29.98 -43.57
CA LYS A 723 -12.55 -28.82 -43.95
C LYS A 723 -11.78 -27.76 -44.74
N TYR A 724 -10.50 -27.54 -44.41
CA TYR A 724 -9.63 -26.57 -45.09
C TYR A 724 -8.49 -27.30 -45.80
N SER A 725 -8.78 -27.84 -46.99
CA SER A 725 -7.83 -28.70 -47.75
C SER A 725 -6.51 -28.04 -48.16
N THR A 726 -6.34 -26.73 -47.90
CA THR A 726 -5.14 -25.93 -48.17
C THR A 726 -5.08 -24.72 -47.22
N ALA A 727 -3.88 -24.27 -46.85
CA ALA A 727 -3.67 -23.03 -46.08
C ALA A 727 -4.36 -21.80 -46.73
N GLN A 728 -4.48 -21.77 -48.06
CA GLN A 728 -5.21 -20.74 -48.81
C GLN A 728 -6.71 -20.70 -48.47
N GLY A 729 -7.35 -21.86 -48.28
CA GLY A 729 -8.77 -21.95 -47.93
C GLY A 729 -9.05 -21.54 -46.48
N ALA A 730 -8.08 -21.73 -45.58
CA ALA A 730 -8.12 -21.18 -44.23
C ALA A 730 -7.95 -19.65 -44.23
N LEU A 731 -7.07 -19.12 -45.11
CA LEU A 731 -6.87 -17.68 -45.31
C LEU A 731 -8.13 -16.97 -45.85
N GLU A 732 -8.84 -17.58 -46.81
CA GLU A 732 -10.09 -17.01 -47.36
C GLU A 732 -11.22 -16.99 -46.32
N ALA A 733 -11.27 -17.97 -45.41
CA ALA A 733 -12.18 -17.97 -44.28
C ALA A 733 -11.81 -16.88 -43.25
N PHE A 734 -10.50 -16.69 -43.00
CA PHE A 734 -9.98 -15.60 -42.17
C PHE A 734 -10.41 -14.23 -42.72
N GLU A 735 -10.24 -13.98 -44.02
CA GLU A 735 -10.60 -12.70 -44.65
C GLU A 735 -12.11 -12.39 -44.56
N SER A 736 -12.97 -13.42 -44.66
CA SER A 736 -14.42 -13.28 -44.54
C SER A 736 -14.86 -12.92 -43.12
N GLU A 737 -14.30 -13.58 -42.09
CA GLU A 737 -14.65 -13.33 -40.70
C GLU A 737 -13.95 -12.08 -40.13
N SER A 738 -12.71 -11.78 -40.54
CA SER A 738 -12.04 -10.51 -40.19
C SER A 738 -12.81 -9.28 -40.72
N SER A 739 -13.53 -9.40 -41.84
CA SER A 739 -14.42 -8.34 -42.32
C SER A 739 -15.61 -8.08 -41.38
N ARG A 740 -16.04 -9.09 -40.60
CA ARG A 740 -17.09 -8.96 -39.57
C ARG A 740 -16.57 -8.22 -38.33
N TYR A 741 -15.32 -8.49 -37.95
CA TYR A 741 -14.67 -7.86 -36.80
C TYR A 741 -13.98 -6.53 -37.12
N LYS A 742 -13.86 -6.18 -38.40
CA LYS A 742 -13.45 -4.85 -38.84
C LYS A 742 -14.31 -3.74 -38.20
N TYR A 743 -15.61 -3.99 -38.00
CA TYR A 743 -16.47 -3.02 -37.32
C TYR A 743 -16.08 -2.81 -35.84
N VAL A 744 -15.58 -3.83 -35.14
CA VAL A 744 -15.08 -3.68 -33.75
C VAL A 744 -13.84 -2.80 -33.73
N TYR A 745 -12.90 -3.09 -34.61
CA TYR A 745 -11.70 -2.28 -34.81
C TYR A 745 -12.07 -0.83 -35.18
N ASP A 746 -12.91 -0.64 -36.21
CA ASP A 746 -13.32 0.68 -36.69
C ASP A 746 -14.08 1.46 -35.60
N SER A 747 -14.89 0.80 -34.75
CA SER A 747 -15.64 1.46 -33.67
C SER A 747 -14.76 1.85 -32.50
N ALA A 748 -13.87 0.96 -32.04
CA ALA A 748 -12.91 1.27 -30.98
C ALA A 748 -11.94 2.37 -31.43
N ARG A 749 -11.48 2.31 -32.69
CA ARG A 749 -10.64 3.33 -33.31
C ARG A 749 -11.35 4.67 -33.47
N ALA A 750 -12.61 4.68 -33.91
CA ALA A 750 -13.38 5.93 -34.05
C ALA A 750 -13.49 6.69 -32.71
N VAL A 751 -13.71 5.97 -31.61
CA VAL A 751 -13.74 6.57 -30.25
C VAL A 751 -12.39 7.19 -29.89
N THR A 752 -11.28 6.65 -30.38
CA THR A 752 -9.95 7.24 -30.18
C THR A 752 -9.58 8.36 -31.14
N GLU A 753 -10.26 8.49 -32.29
CA GLU A 753 -10.02 9.54 -33.30
C GLU A 753 -10.93 10.78 -33.12
N GLU A 754 -12.07 10.62 -32.43
CA GLU A 754 -13.05 11.70 -32.19
C GLU A 754 -12.88 12.45 -30.86
N GLY A 755 -12.08 11.91 -29.93
CA GLY A 755 -11.50 12.67 -28.80
C GLY A 755 -10.26 13.39 -29.27
#